data_AF-A0A2G7FYM1-F1
#
_entry.id   AF-A0A2G7FYM1-F1
#
_cell.length_a   1.000
_cell.length_b   1.000
_cell.length_c   1.000
_cell.angle_alpha   90.00
_cell.angle_beta   90.00
_cell.angle_gamma   90.00
#
_symmetry.space_group_name_H-M   'P 1'
#
loop_
_entity.id
_entity.type
_entity.pdbx_description
1 polymer ?
#
loop_
_entity_poly.entity_id
_entity_poly.type
_entity_poly.pdbx_seq_one_letter_code
_entity_poly.pdbx_strand_id
1 'polypeptide(L)'
;MIHAASVVVLIVGLIVARLVTNRFRLSGIPGPSLAAYTRLWKLYNAWKGDHHHTEIALHRKYGSLVRIGPRHISVSDPKAIPIIYGVNKGFTKTAFYPIQSISWDKKPQTNLFSTRDELFHRDQKRPIASAYSMTSILEMEPAVDSCTELFLSQIRKMVEEKAPIDLGMWLQYYAFDVVGELSFAQKLGFLEKGEDVDNMIEAIRGMLTYASICGQIPEAHKVLLGNPLFPILLPQMETWNQVVVFTLKAINRRASLQRDGDLEKDKIDGAMGGKDMMSRWLAIHNADPTRLSTRDLIVHLSANVFAGSDTTAIALRSILYNLICHPDKMAKVRAEIDTADREGKLSNPISYQESNTHLPYFGAVMKEAMRLHPSVGGSLERHVPPQGVTLCGHYIPGGTNIGINPWVVHRDPIVFPQPDSFIPERWLDSSPEKLKEMEKAFLNFGAGSRSCVGKTISLLEMRKILPQLLREFDIHLHQNKPWKTRNVWFVQQEEFICDLTPRIFNMSSNSEIEYGFTPVISSASALLSAAKPSTPAPFISVADTPTPKTALAQRIDLYARGQLPEPTYNHSLRVYHYGLAIKRHVFPSWSFTDETYFLCCLLHDIGSTEENLNKTKLSFEFYGGFLALDVLQDSTGPIGNAVAPRDQAESVAEAIIRHQDLCEEGKITALENFNLTYTDNTGAYADIVHPSTIDEVSRRYPRKQWSTCFAATIRRENELKPWAHTTTLGEEAFPSKVLGNSLMQPYE
;
A
#
# COMPACT_ATOMS: atom_id res chain seq x y z
N MET A 1 51.32 41.26 30.53
CA MET A 1 50.70 41.71 29.28
C MET A 1 51.48 41.31 28.02
N ILE A 2 52.80 41.49 27.94
CA ILE A 2 53.64 41.16 26.76
C ILE A 2 53.58 39.67 26.37
N HIS A 3 53.57 38.76 27.35
CA HIS A 3 53.46 37.31 27.09
C HIS A 3 52.10 36.88 26.53
N ALA A 4 50.99 37.50 26.99
CA ALA A 4 49.66 37.22 26.47
C ALA A 4 49.51 37.67 25.01
N ALA A 5 50.05 38.84 24.66
CA ALA A 5 50.05 39.33 23.28
C ALA A 5 50.87 38.41 22.35
N SER A 6 52.03 37.92 22.80
CA SER A 6 52.88 37.01 22.03
C SER A 6 52.21 35.65 21.77
N VAL A 7 51.50 35.11 22.77
CA VAL A 7 50.71 33.87 22.62
C VAL A 7 49.56 34.06 21.64
N VAL A 8 48.84 35.19 21.70
CA VAL A 8 47.77 35.50 20.75
C VAL A 8 48.31 35.60 19.32
N VAL A 9 49.41 36.32 19.11
CA VAL A 9 50.05 36.42 17.78
C VAL A 9 50.46 35.06 17.24
N LEU A 10 51.05 34.19 18.08
CA LEU A 10 51.41 32.82 17.68
C LEU A 10 50.19 31.99 17.29
N ILE A 11 49.12 32.04 18.09
CA ILE A 11 47.86 31.32 17.81
C ILE A 11 47.25 31.80 16.49
N VAL A 12 47.18 33.11 16.28
CA VAL A 12 46.68 33.71 15.04
C VAL A 12 47.54 33.29 13.85
N GLY A 13 48.88 33.33 13.99
CA GLY A 13 49.82 32.89 12.97
C GLY A 13 49.62 31.41 12.58
N LEU A 14 49.45 30.53 13.56
CA LEU A 14 49.17 29.11 13.33
C LEU A 14 47.82 28.89 12.63
N ILE A 15 46.79 29.65 13.00
CA ILE A 15 45.48 29.60 12.34
C ILE A 15 45.61 30.04 10.88
N VAL A 16 46.24 31.18 10.61
CA VAL A 16 46.45 31.69 9.24
C VAL A 16 47.25 30.68 8.41
N ALA A 17 48.37 30.18 8.93
CA ALA A 17 49.19 29.16 8.25
C ALA A 17 48.37 27.91 7.91
N ARG A 18 47.50 27.46 8.83
CA ARG A 18 46.60 26.32 8.62
C ARG A 18 45.56 26.59 7.53
N LEU A 19 44.93 27.77 7.52
CA LEU A 19 43.94 28.16 6.51
C LEU A 19 44.58 28.25 5.11
N VAL A 20 45.78 28.82 5.02
CA VAL A 20 46.54 28.92 3.77
C VAL A 20 46.96 27.53 3.27
N THR A 21 47.52 26.70 4.14
CA THR A 21 47.90 25.31 3.80
C THR A 21 46.69 24.50 3.33
N ASN A 22 45.54 24.68 3.98
CA ASN A 22 44.30 24.06 3.56
C ASN A 22 43.96 24.44 2.13
N ARG A 23 43.98 25.73 1.78
CA ARG A 23 43.62 26.23 0.45
C ARG A 23 44.42 25.56 -0.68
N PHE A 24 45.73 25.38 -0.50
CA PHE A 24 46.63 24.85 -1.54
C PHE A 24 46.62 23.32 -1.66
N ARG A 25 46.23 22.56 -0.63
CA ARG A 25 46.28 21.08 -0.66
C ARG A 25 45.45 20.43 -1.78
N LEU A 26 44.30 21.01 -2.12
CA LEU A 26 43.41 20.56 -3.18
C LEU A 26 43.23 21.67 -4.23
N SER A 27 44.34 22.37 -4.56
CA SER A 27 44.34 23.36 -5.63
C SER A 27 43.99 22.70 -6.96
N GLY A 28 43.01 23.25 -7.68
CA GLY A 28 42.52 22.71 -8.95
C GLY A 28 41.11 22.11 -8.86
N ILE A 29 40.64 21.74 -7.67
CA ILE A 29 39.26 21.26 -7.49
C ILE A 29 38.34 22.45 -7.17
N PRO A 30 37.31 22.72 -8.00
CA PRO A 30 36.41 23.85 -7.81
C PRO A 30 35.45 23.64 -6.63
N GLY A 31 34.90 24.72 -6.10
CA GLY A 31 33.93 24.67 -5.00
C GLY A 31 33.72 26.03 -4.34
N PRO A 32 32.87 26.11 -3.29
CA PRO A 32 32.68 27.32 -2.50
C PRO A 32 34.01 27.83 -1.91
N SER A 33 34.27 29.13 -2.01
CA SER A 33 35.55 29.72 -1.58
C SER A 33 35.89 29.40 -0.11
N LEU A 34 34.92 29.60 0.80
CA LEU A 34 35.10 29.33 2.24
C LEU A 34 35.41 27.85 2.54
N ALA A 35 34.86 26.92 1.74
CA ALA A 35 35.10 25.49 1.90
C ALA A 35 36.58 25.12 1.67
N ALA A 36 37.33 25.92 0.91
CA ALA A 36 38.75 25.67 0.69
C ALA A 36 39.62 25.96 1.93
N TYR A 37 39.16 26.83 2.82
CA TYR A 37 39.92 27.28 4.00
C TYR A 37 39.49 26.55 5.27
N THR A 38 38.18 26.36 5.47
CA THR A 38 37.62 25.87 6.74
C THR A 38 36.44 24.91 6.53
N ARG A 39 36.19 24.04 7.53
CA ARG A 39 34.99 23.18 7.58
C ARG A 39 33.73 23.92 8.04
N LEU A 40 33.85 25.16 8.51
CA LEU A 40 32.69 25.92 9.01
C LEU A 40 31.59 26.08 7.95
N TRP A 41 31.97 26.20 6.67
CA TRP A 41 31.00 26.20 5.58
C TRP A 41 30.21 24.88 5.50
N LYS A 42 30.88 23.73 5.59
CA LYS A 42 30.26 22.40 5.58
C LYS A 42 29.37 22.20 6.81
N LEU A 43 29.86 22.61 7.99
CA LEU A 43 29.11 22.58 9.24
C LEU A 43 27.83 23.41 9.16
N TYR A 44 27.91 24.63 8.63
CA TYR A 44 26.75 25.50 8.46
C TYR A 44 25.68 24.87 7.55
N ASN A 45 26.09 24.26 6.42
CA ASN A 45 25.13 23.57 5.54
C ASN A 45 24.49 22.34 6.20
N ALA A 46 25.26 21.57 6.99
CA ALA A 46 24.72 20.45 7.74
C ALA A 46 23.74 20.92 8.83
N TRP A 47 24.06 22.00 9.54
CA TRP A 47 23.19 22.61 10.56
C TRP A 47 21.88 23.15 9.97
N LYS A 48 21.94 23.79 8.78
CA LYS A 48 20.75 24.24 8.03
C LYS A 48 19.83 23.07 7.64
N GLY A 49 20.36 21.85 7.51
CA GLY A 49 19.59 20.65 7.16
C GLY A 49 19.26 20.53 5.66
N ASP A 50 20.02 21.20 4.79
CA ASP A 50 19.71 21.35 3.37
C ASP A 50 20.94 21.05 2.46
N HIS A 51 21.89 20.28 2.98
CA HIS A 51 23.16 20.07 2.30
C HIS A 51 23.03 19.24 1.01
N HIS A 52 22.05 18.35 0.90
CA HIS A 52 21.76 17.59 -0.32
C HIS A 52 21.38 18.48 -1.51
N HIS A 53 20.46 19.44 -1.34
CA HIS A 53 20.15 20.42 -2.39
C HIS A 53 21.33 21.35 -2.68
N THR A 54 22.07 21.73 -1.63
CA THR A 54 23.30 22.52 -1.80
C THR A 54 24.31 21.78 -2.68
N GLU A 55 24.57 20.50 -2.43
CA GLU A 55 25.49 19.69 -3.23
C GLU A 55 25.00 19.51 -4.68
N ILE A 56 23.70 19.28 -4.90
CA ILE A 56 23.11 19.25 -6.26
C ILE A 56 23.42 20.55 -7.01
N ALA A 57 23.17 21.71 -6.39
CA ALA A 57 23.42 23.01 -6.99
C ALA A 57 24.91 23.23 -7.30
N LEU A 58 25.81 22.76 -6.42
CA LEU A 58 27.24 22.86 -6.63
C LEU A 58 27.72 21.97 -7.79
N HIS A 59 27.22 20.75 -7.90
CA HIS A 59 27.58 19.86 -9.01
C HIS A 59 27.05 20.35 -10.36
N ARG A 60 25.84 20.95 -10.39
CA ARG A 60 25.34 21.66 -11.58
C ARG A 60 26.25 22.82 -12.00
N LYS A 61 26.86 23.52 -11.04
CA LYS A 61 27.74 24.68 -11.29
C LYS A 61 29.18 24.31 -11.66
N TYR A 62 29.76 23.32 -10.97
CA TYR A 62 31.20 23.05 -11.00
C TYR A 62 31.55 21.70 -11.65
N GLY A 63 30.58 20.86 -11.99
CA GLY A 63 30.79 19.57 -12.63
C GLY A 63 31.02 18.41 -11.64
N SER A 64 31.70 17.36 -12.09
CA SER A 64 31.69 16.06 -11.40
C SER A 64 32.51 15.97 -10.10
N LEU A 65 33.39 16.94 -9.85
CA LEU A 65 34.23 17.02 -8.66
C LEU A 65 34.05 18.37 -7.99
N VAL A 66 33.59 18.37 -6.73
CA VAL A 66 33.37 19.59 -5.96
C VAL A 66 34.07 19.51 -4.60
N ARG A 67 34.88 20.52 -4.29
CA ARG A 67 35.49 20.69 -2.99
C ARG A 67 34.49 21.30 -2.01
N ILE A 68 34.04 20.50 -1.04
CA ILE A 68 33.07 20.89 0.00
C ILE A 68 33.69 21.10 1.38
N GLY A 69 35.02 20.99 1.47
CA GLY A 69 35.79 21.32 2.68
C GLY A 69 37.30 21.29 2.43
N PRO A 70 38.13 21.62 3.43
CA PRO A 70 39.58 21.70 3.26
C PRO A 70 40.21 20.42 2.73
N ARG A 71 39.64 19.28 3.12
CA ARG A 71 40.03 17.92 2.72
C ARG A 71 38.82 17.08 2.30
N HIS A 72 37.73 17.71 1.86
CA HIS A 72 36.48 17.01 1.51
C HIS A 72 36.11 17.29 0.06
N ILE A 73 35.87 16.22 -0.69
CA ILE A 73 35.46 16.25 -2.09
C ILE A 73 34.16 15.47 -2.22
N SER A 74 33.16 16.10 -2.81
CA SER A 74 31.96 15.42 -3.30
C SER A 74 32.14 15.05 -4.77
N VAL A 75 31.67 13.88 -5.14
CA VAL A 75 31.79 13.29 -6.48
C VAL A 75 30.40 12.96 -6.99
N SER A 76 30.09 13.35 -8.24
CA SER A 76 28.82 13.01 -8.88
C SER A 76 28.93 11.99 -10.01
N ASP A 77 30.14 11.69 -10.51
CA ASP A 77 30.31 10.74 -11.62
C ASP A 77 29.99 9.30 -11.17
N PRO A 78 28.97 8.64 -11.75
CA PRO A 78 28.63 7.25 -11.44
C PRO A 78 29.79 6.26 -11.65
N LYS A 79 30.74 6.56 -12.55
CA LYS A 79 31.93 5.72 -12.79
C LYS A 79 32.86 5.67 -11.58
N ALA A 80 32.76 6.62 -10.65
CA ALA A 80 33.54 6.62 -9.42
C ALA A 80 33.00 5.63 -8.35
N ILE A 81 31.73 5.19 -8.44
CA ILE A 81 31.10 4.24 -7.50
C ILE A 81 31.95 2.97 -7.32
N PRO A 82 32.29 2.20 -8.38
CA PRO A 82 33.08 0.98 -8.23
C PRO A 82 34.53 1.24 -7.80
N ILE A 83 35.04 2.48 -7.94
CA ILE A 83 36.40 2.84 -7.51
C ILE A 83 36.42 3.12 -6.00
N ILE A 84 35.48 3.94 -5.52
CA ILE A 84 35.41 4.38 -4.11
C ILE A 84 34.82 3.29 -3.20
N TYR A 85 33.79 2.58 -3.68
CA TYR A 85 33.06 1.58 -2.89
C TYR A 85 33.37 0.13 -3.28
N GLY A 86 34.27 -0.08 -4.25
CA GLY A 86 34.70 -1.40 -4.67
C GLY A 86 35.42 -2.18 -3.57
N VAL A 87 35.34 -3.51 -3.65
CA VAL A 87 36.00 -4.42 -2.70
C VAL A 87 37.53 -4.35 -2.89
N ASN A 88 38.29 -4.38 -1.79
CA ASN A 88 39.75 -4.39 -1.77
C ASN A 88 40.42 -3.18 -2.46
N LYS A 89 39.78 -2.01 -2.44
CA LYS A 89 40.35 -0.76 -2.98
C LYS A 89 41.09 0.09 -1.94
N GLY A 90 41.04 -0.28 -0.66
CA GLY A 90 41.72 0.42 0.44
C GLY A 90 40.98 1.67 0.97
N PHE A 91 39.77 1.94 0.47
CA PHE A 91 38.96 3.08 0.89
C PHE A 91 38.23 2.76 2.20
N THR A 92 38.58 3.44 3.29
CA THR A 92 37.98 3.17 4.61
C THR A 92 36.93 4.21 4.98
N LYS A 93 35.94 3.84 5.80
CA LYS A 93 34.95 4.81 6.35
C LYS A 93 35.66 5.92 7.14
N THR A 94 35.12 7.14 7.08
CA THR A 94 35.67 8.30 7.80
C THR A 94 35.34 8.28 9.29
N ALA A 95 35.87 9.24 10.04
CA ALA A 95 35.55 9.44 11.47
C ALA A 95 34.09 9.88 11.74
N PHE A 96 33.29 10.12 10.69
CA PHE A 96 31.85 10.35 10.79
C PHE A 96 31.10 9.12 11.36
N TYR A 97 31.49 7.92 10.92
CA TYR A 97 30.73 6.69 11.21
C TYR A 97 30.81 6.24 12.68
N PRO A 98 31.97 6.26 13.36
CA PRO A 98 32.07 5.87 14.77
C PRO A 98 31.22 6.71 15.73
N ILE A 99 30.84 7.94 15.37
CA ILE A 99 30.00 8.82 16.19
C ILE A 99 28.60 8.23 16.41
N GLN A 100 28.14 7.39 15.47
CA GLN A 100 26.84 6.71 15.50
C GLN A 100 26.93 5.30 16.13
N SER A 101 27.97 5.06 16.94
CA SER A 101 28.09 3.79 17.66
C SER A 101 27.07 3.73 18.78
N ILE A 102 26.49 2.53 18.96
CA ILE A 102 25.55 2.25 20.03
C ILE A 102 26.31 2.20 21.35
N SER A 103 25.72 2.68 22.44
CA SER A 103 26.38 2.66 23.75
C SER A 103 25.84 1.53 24.63
N TRP A 104 26.70 0.59 25.02
CA TRP A 104 26.37 -0.51 25.92
C TRP A 104 27.46 -0.67 26.96
N ASP A 105 27.09 -0.96 28.21
CA ASP A 105 27.97 -0.90 29.40
C ASP A 105 28.71 0.45 29.50
N LYS A 106 27.99 1.56 29.27
CA LYS A 106 28.52 2.94 29.26
C LYS A 106 29.70 3.17 28.30
N LYS A 107 29.88 2.29 27.31
CA LYS A 107 30.95 2.34 26.33
C LYS A 107 30.39 2.31 24.91
N PRO A 108 30.96 3.09 23.97
CA PRO A 108 30.59 3.02 22.57
C PRO A 108 31.01 1.66 21.99
N GLN A 109 30.06 0.99 21.34
CA GLN A 109 30.20 -0.32 20.74
C GLN A 109 30.29 -0.20 19.23
N THR A 110 31.41 -0.65 18.67
CA THR A 110 31.62 -0.73 17.22
C THR A 110 30.69 -1.77 16.59
N ASN A 111 29.95 -1.41 15.54
CA ASN A 111 29.01 -2.31 14.84
C ASN A 111 29.26 -2.30 13.32
N LEU A 112 28.45 -3.04 12.55
CA LEU A 112 28.60 -3.11 11.08
C LEU A 112 28.53 -1.74 10.39
N PHE A 113 27.71 -0.84 10.91
CA PHE A 113 27.57 0.50 10.38
C PHE A 113 28.75 1.40 10.77
N SER A 114 29.16 1.39 12.03
CA SER A 114 30.13 2.35 12.57
C SER A 114 31.60 1.95 12.34
N THR A 115 31.88 0.66 12.13
CA THR A 115 33.26 0.16 11.96
C THR A 115 33.94 0.69 10.70
N ARG A 116 35.19 1.13 10.87
CA ARG A 116 36.09 1.56 9.78
C ARG A 116 36.97 0.43 9.28
N ASP A 117 37.09 -0.64 10.05
CA ASP A 117 37.89 -1.82 9.73
C ASP A 117 37.07 -2.78 8.85
N GLU A 118 37.67 -3.19 7.73
CA GLU A 118 37.06 -4.12 6.76
C GLU A 118 37.09 -5.56 7.22
N LEU A 119 38.13 -5.98 7.95
CA LEU A 119 38.26 -7.34 8.48
C LEU A 119 37.24 -7.53 9.59
N PHE A 120 37.20 -6.62 10.57
CA PHE A 120 36.18 -6.63 11.62
C PHE A 120 34.76 -6.64 11.03
N HIS A 121 34.48 -5.81 10.03
CA HIS A 121 33.17 -5.78 9.36
C HIS A 121 32.82 -7.13 8.73
N ARG A 122 33.75 -7.72 7.97
CA ARG A 122 33.55 -9.01 7.33
C ARG A 122 33.27 -10.09 8.38
N ASP A 123 34.05 -10.10 9.46
CA ASP A 123 34.01 -11.15 10.47
C ASP A 123 32.73 -11.05 11.31
N GLN A 124 32.27 -9.83 11.62
CA GLN A 124 30.98 -9.58 12.28
C GLN A 124 29.76 -9.84 11.38
N LYS A 125 29.85 -9.56 10.07
CA LYS A 125 28.73 -9.77 9.14
C LYS A 125 28.52 -11.25 8.83
N ARG A 126 29.60 -12.02 8.72
CA ARG A 126 29.59 -13.43 8.29
C ARG A 126 28.62 -14.32 9.06
N PRO A 127 28.59 -14.33 10.41
CA PRO A 127 27.68 -15.22 11.15
C PRO A 127 26.20 -14.85 10.98
N ILE A 128 25.87 -13.57 10.78
CA ILE A 128 24.48 -13.09 10.78
C ILE A 128 23.88 -12.91 9.38
N ALA A 129 24.70 -12.89 8.32
CA ALA A 129 24.28 -12.48 6.98
C ALA A 129 23.12 -13.32 6.40
N SER A 130 23.04 -14.62 6.74
CA SER A 130 21.98 -15.51 6.24
C SER A 130 20.59 -15.07 6.68
N ALA A 131 20.46 -14.52 7.90
CA ALA A 131 19.18 -14.03 8.43
C ALA A 131 18.58 -12.88 7.61
N TYR A 132 19.42 -12.15 6.87
CA TYR A 132 18.98 -11.06 5.97
C TYR A 132 18.76 -11.52 4.52
N SER A 133 18.95 -12.80 4.21
CA SER A 133 18.69 -13.31 2.87
C SER A 133 17.19 -13.23 2.55
N MET A 134 16.84 -13.04 1.27
CA MET A 134 15.42 -12.97 0.88
C MET A 134 14.69 -14.26 1.29
N THR A 135 15.32 -15.43 1.18
CA THR A 135 14.76 -16.70 1.64
C THR A 135 14.40 -16.69 3.13
N SER A 136 15.31 -16.26 4.00
CA SER A 136 15.03 -16.19 5.45
C SER A 136 14.01 -15.12 5.81
N ILE A 137 14.01 -13.99 5.08
CA ILE A 137 13.03 -12.92 5.28
C ILE A 137 11.62 -13.36 4.87
N LEU A 138 11.47 -14.10 3.77
CA LEU A 138 10.17 -14.65 3.34
C LEU A 138 9.63 -15.73 4.31
N GLU A 139 10.50 -16.48 4.99
CA GLU A 139 10.06 -17.39 6.06
C GLU A 139 9.41 -16.67 7.25
N MET A 140 9.68 -15.38 7.41
CA MET A 140 9.12 -14.49 8.45
C MET A 140 8.03 -13.56 7.89
N GLU A 141 7.63 -13.71 6.63
CA GLU A 141 6.60 -12.90 5.98
C GLU A 141 5.27 -12.83 6.77
N PRO A 142 4.78 -13.92 7.41
CA PRO A 142 3.58 -13.84 8.25
C PRO A 142 3.68 -12.83 9.41
N ALA A 143 4.89 -12.54 9.90
CA ALA A 143 5.10 -11.55 10.93
C ALA A 143 4.87 -10.13 10.38
N VAL A 144 5.27 -9.89 9.12
CA VAL A 144 4.99 -8.64 8.38
C VAL A 144 3.51 -8.53 8.04
N ASP A 145 2.84 -9.65 7.72
CA ASP A 145 1.38 -9.68 7.51
C ASP A 145 0.63 -9.25 8.76
N SER A 146 1.05 -9.75 9.93
CA SER A 146 0.45 -9.36 11.21
C SER A 146 0.59 -7.86 11.49
N CYS A 147 1.73 -7.24 11.18
CA CYS A 147 1.89 -5.78 11.25
C CYS A 147 1.04 -5.04 10.22
N THR A 148 0.93 -5.59 9.00
CA THR A 148 0.15 -5.00 7.91
C THR A 148 -1.33 -4.95 8.25
N GLU A 149 -1.89 -6.04 8.78
CA GLU A 149 -3.29 -6.08 9.19
C GLU A 149 -3.57 -5.14 10.37
N LEU A 150 -2.66 -5.08 11.35
CA LEU A 150 -2.80 -4.14 12.49
C LEU A 150 -2.71 -2.68 12.04
N PHE A 151 -1.82 -2.35 11.10
CA PHE A 151 -1.75 -1.02 10.53
C PHE A 151 -3.07 -0.68 9.82
N LEU A 152 -3.57 -1.55 8.96
CA LEU A 152 -4.80 -1.29 8.19
C LEU A 152 -6.02 -1.19 9.09
N SER A 153 -6.13 -2.01 10.14
CA SER A 153 -7.25 -1.91 11.08
C SER A 153 -7.29 -0.56 11.80
N GLN A 154 -6.12 -0.01 12.18
CA GLN A 154 -6.02 1.34 12.74
C GLN A 154 -6.38 2.41 11.72
N ILE A 155 -5.90 2.27 10.47
CA ILE A 155 -6.27 3.19 9.38
C ILE A 155 -7.78 3.17 9.13
N ARG A 156 -8.40 1.99 9.02
CA ARG A 156 -9.86 1.82 8.83
C ARG A 156 -10.64 2.55 9.93
N LYS A 157 -10.26 2.35 11.19
CA LYS A 157 -10.87 3.03 12.33
C LYS A 157 -10.77 4.56 12.23
N MET A 158 -9.59 5.11 11.93
CA MET A 158 -9.43 6.57 11.81
C MET A 158 -10.19 7.15 10.60
N VAL A 159 -10.32 6.38 9.52
CA VAL A 159 -11.12 6.76 8.35
C VAL A 159 -12.61 6.83 8.69
N GLU A 160 -13.13 5.90 9.49
CA GLU A 160 -14.50 5.94 10.01
C GLU A 160 -14.76 7.19 10.88
N GLU A 161 -13.77 7.60 11.66
CA GLU A 161 -13.79 8.82 12.48
C GLU A 161 -13.71 10.11 11.65
N LYS A 162 -13.44 10.02 10.33
CA LYS A 162 -13.32 11.14 9.37
C LYS A 162 -12.27 12.19 9.79
N ALA A 163 -11.23 11.76 10.49
CA ALA A 163 -10.14 12.63 10.91
C ALA A 163 -8.98 12.60 9.91
N PRO A 164 -8.29 13.73 9.67
CA PRO A 164 -7.03 13.73 8.93
C PRO A 164 -5.99 12.87 9.66
N ILE A 165 -5.27 12.04 8.91
CA ILE A 165 -4.31 11.07 9.46
C ILE A 165 -2.89 11.58 9.21
N ASP A 166 -2.04 11.62 10.24
CA ASP A 166 -0.59 11.73 10.05
C ASP A 166 -0.03 10.40 9.52
N LEU A 167 -0.25 10.17 8.23
CA LEU A 167 0.16 8.95 7.55
C LEU A 167 1.69 8.80 7.58
N GLY A 168 2.42 9.91 7.66
CA GLY A 168 3.87 9.91 7.84
C GLY A 168 4.28 9.22 9.12
N MET A 169 3.62 9.54 10.22
CA MET A 169 3.89 8.92 11.52
C MET A 169 3.47 7.45 11.57
N TRP A 170 2.28 7.12 11.06
CA TRP A 170 1.80 5.73 11.01
C TRP A 170 2.70 4.81 10.19
N LEU A 171 3.24 5.28 9.06
CA LEU A 171 4.23 4.50 8.28
C LEU A 171 5.55 4.29 9.03
N GLN A 172 5.89 5.19 9.95
CA GLN A 172 7.03 5.01 10.85
C GLN A 172 6.74 3.98 11.92
N TYR A 173 5.55 4.05 12.54
CA TYR A 173 5.07 3.04 13.49
C TYR A 173 5.05 1.64 12.88
N TYR A 174 4.61 1.53 11.63
CA TYR A 174 4.67 0.29 10.86
C TYR A 174 6.10 -0.26 10.76
N ALA A 175 7.06 0.57 10.32
CA ALA A 175 8.45 0.13 10.16
C ALA A 175 9.10 -0.28 11.50
N PHE A 176 8.76 0.40 12.60
CA PHE A 176 9.19 0.02 13.95
C PHE A 176 8.66 -1.37 14.34
N ASP A 177 7.34 -1.59 14.21
CA ASP A 177 6.73 -2.85 14.61
C ASP A 177 7.17 -4.01 13.72
N VAL A 178 7.37 -3.80 12.41
CA VAL A 178 7.93 -4.83 11.52
C VAL A 178 9.35 -5.21 11.94
N VAL A 179 10.23 -4.23 12.19
CA VAL A 179 11.58 -4.53 12.67
C VAL A 179 11.56 -5.25 14.02
N GLY A 180 10.63 -4.89 14.90
CA GLY A 180 10.39 -5.59 16.15
C GLY A 180 10.03 -7.05 15.95
N GLU A 181 9.04 -7.33 15.12
CA GLU A 181 8.59 -8.68 14.79
C GLU A 181 9.68 -9.52 14.14
N LEU A 182 10.40 -8.98 13.15
CA LEU A 182 11.47 -9.71 12.48
C LEU A 182 12.68 -9.96 13.40
N SER A 183 12.96 -9.02 14.30
CA SER A 183 14.13 -9.13 15.19
C SER A 183 13.85 -9.96 16.44
N PHE A 184 12.64 -9.86 17.01
CA PHE A 184 12.32 -10.37 18.34
C PHE A 184 11.03 -11.21 18.40
N ALA A 185 10.35 -11.47 17.27
CA ALA A 185 9.02 -12.10 17.22
C ALA A 185 7.98 -11.38 18.11
N GLN A 186 8.10 -10.06 18.20
CA GLN A 186 7.22 -9.20 18.99
C GLN A 186 7.15 -7.79 18.41
N LYS A 187 5.94 -7.27 18.20
CA LYS A 187 5.70 -5.85 17.91
C LYS A 187 6.19 -4.97 19.05
N LEU A 188 6.69 -3.79 18.70
CA LEU A 188 7.19 -2.81 19.67
C LEU A 188 6.04 -2.04 20.34
N GLY A 189 4.85 -2.09 19.76
CA GLY A 189 3.62 -1.50 20.28
C GLY A 189 3.28 -0.14 19.68
N PHE A 190 4.01 0.30 18.64
CA PHE A 190 3.77 1.60 18.01
C PHE A 190 2.43 1.61 17.29
N LEU A 191 2.07 0.54 16.56
CA LEU A 191 0.78 0.47 15.87
C LEU A 191 -0.40 0.29 16.84
N GLU A 192 -0.19 -0.44 17.94
CA GLU A 192 -1.24 -0.67 18.94
C GLU A 192 -1.60 0.64 19.66
N LYS A 193 -0.58 1.39 20.08
CA LYS A 193 -0.76 2.62 20.86
C LYS A 193 -0.95 3.87 20.02
N GLY A 194 -0.44 3.88 18.78
CA GLY A 194 -0.45 5.06 17.91
C GLY A 194 0.40 6.22 18.46
N GLU A 195 1.49 5.91 19.18
CA GLU A 195 2.37 6.91 19.81
C GLU A 195 3.86 6.54 19.70
N ASP A 196 4.75 7.49 20.05
CA ASP A 196 6.19 7.22 20.17
C ASP A 196 6.52 6.42 21.43
N VAL A 197 6.60 5.09 21.29
CA VAL A 197 6.82 4.18 22.41
C VAL A 197 8.20 4.40 23.04
N ASP A 198 8.22 4.61 24.36
CA ASP A 198 9.44 4.87 25.16
C ASP A 198 10.28 6.07 24.64
N ASN A 199 9.66 7.02 23.91
CA ASN A 199 10.32 8.17 23.25
C ASN A 199 11.45 7.77 22.28
N MET A 200 11.31 6.64 21.60
CA MET A 200 12.37 6.07 20.76
C MET A 200 12.59 6.88 19.48
N ILE A 201 11.54 7.38 18.84
CA ILE A 201 11.63 8.23 17.64
C ILE A 201 12.36 9.53 17.98
N GLU A 202 11.98 10.18 19.09
CA GLU A 202 12.66 11.38 19.56
C GLU A 202 14.14 11.14 19.86
N ALA A 203 14.47 10.04 20.55
CA ALA A 203 15.86 9.67 20.86
C ALA A 203 16.70 9.45 19.60
N ILE A 204 16.17 8.73 18.60
CA ILE A 204 16.84 8.49 17.31
C ILE A 204 17.05 9.80 16.56
N ARG A 205 16.03 10.66 16.50
CA ARG A 205 16.14 11.99 15.87
C ARG A 205 17.22 12.86 16.52
N GLY A 206 17.30 12.86 17.84
CA GLY A 206 18.34 13.56 18.60
C GLY A 206 19.74 13.06 18.25
N MET A 207 19.93 11.74 18.25
CA MET A 207 21.21 11.11 17.90
C MET A 207 21.63 11.41 16.45
N LEU A 208 20.72 11.30 15.48
CA LEU A 208 20.98 11.60 14.07
C LEU A 208 21.33 13.07 13.85
N THR A 209 20.63 13.98 14.53
CA THR A 209 20.93 15.42 14.49
C THR A 209 22.33 15.70 15.02
N TYR A 210 22.68 15.14 16.18
CA TYR A 210 24.01 15.25 16.74
C TYR A 210 25.08 14.67 15.81
N ALA A 211 24.88 13.46 15.29
CA ALA A 211 25.82 12.81 14.40
C ALA A 211 26.02 13.59 13.09
N SER A 212 24.95 14.14 12.50
CA SER A 212 25.00 14.96 11.29
C SER A 212 25.85 16.21 11.48
N ILE A 213 25.69 16.91 12.61
CA ILE A 213 26.41 18.17 12.91
C ILE A 213 27.83 17.88 13.41
N CYS A 214 27.96 17.10 14.48
CA CYS A 214 29.25 16.74 15.09
C CYS A 214 30.13 15.95 14.10
N GLY A 215 29.54 15.18 13.21
CA GLY A 215 30.23 14.46 12.15
C GLY A 215 30.94 15.35 11.12
N GLN A 216 30.58 16.64 11.02
CA GLN A 216 31.35 17.60 10.22
C GLN A 216 32.65 18.00 10.91
N ILE A 217 32.71 17.87 12.25
CA ILE A 217 33.87 18.10 13.10
C ILE A 217 34.07 16.93 14.07
N PRO A 218 34.45 15.72 13.60
CA PRO A 218 34.49 14.52 14.44
C PRO A 218 35.38 14.65 15.68
N GLU A 219 36.38 15.53 15.64
CA GLU A 219 37.25 15.80 16.77
C GLU A 219 36.50 16.42 17.97
N ALA A 220 35.40 17.15 17.71
CA ALA A 220 34.54 17.71 18.75
C ALA A 220 33.81 16.62 19.54
N HIS A 221 33.57 15.44 18.96
CA HIS A 221 32.91 14.34 19.67
C HIS A 221 33.63 13.98 20.97
N LYS A 222 34.97 14.02 20.99
CA LYS A 222 35.80 13.66 22.16
C LYS A 222 35.59 14.58 23.37
N VAL A 223 35.19 15.84 23.14
CA VAL A 223 34.94 16.82 24.20
C VAL A 223 33.44 16.99 24.49
N LEU A 224 32.58 16.53 23.58
CA LEU A 224 31.12 16.49 23.71
C LEU A 224 30.69 15.10 24.22
N LEU A 225 29.78 14.41 23.53
CA LEU A 225 29.18 13.14 24.00
C LEU A 225 30.16 11.96 24.09
N GLY A 226 31.30 12.03 23.41
CA GLY A 226 32.37 11.04 23.53
C GLY A 226 33.27 11.24 24.75
N ASN A 227 33.03 12.29 25.55
CA ASN A 227 33.75 12.52 26.80
C ASN A 227 33.21 11.59 27.90
N PRO A 228 34.03 10.75 28.53
CA PRO A 228 33.58 9.83 29.58
C PRO A 228 33.01 10.52 30.83
N LEU A 229 33.28 11.81 31.03
CA LEU A 229 32.69 12.60 32.12
C LEU A 229 31.26 13.06 31.82
N PHE A 230 30.85 13.10 30.55
CA PHE A 230 29.57 13.66 30.13
C PHE A 230 28.36 12.90 30.70
N PRO A 231 28.31 11.55 30.68
CA PRO A 231 27.21 10.79 31.29
C PRO A 231 27.10 10.95 32.81
N ILE A 232 28.21 11.31 33.48
CA ILE A 232 28.25 11.56 34.92
C ILE A 232 27.66 12.94 35.25
N LEU A 233 27.96 13.95 34.42
CA LEU A 233 27.54 15.34 34.62
C LEU A 233 26.13 15.63 34.10
N LEU A 234 25.65 14.90 33.09
CA LEU A 234 24.35 15.06 32.45
C LEU A 234 23.64 13.70 32.29
N PRO A 235 23.11 13.11 33.39
CA PRO A 235 22.51 11.78 33.38
C PRO A 235 21.26 11.69 32.49
N GLN A 236 20.56 12.81 32.24
CA GLN A 236 19.34 12.84 31.42
C GLN A 236 19.59 12.36 29.98
N MET A 237 20.84 12.32 29.51
CA MET A 237 21.22 11.80 28.20
C MET A 237 21.20 10.26 28.10
N GLU A 238 20.99 9.52 29.19
CA GLU A 238 20.68 8.08 29.11
C GLU A 238 19.41 7.80 28.29
N THR A 239 18.54 8.79 28.11
CA THR A 239 17.39 8.76 27.18
C THR A 239 17.79 8.58 25.71
N TRP A 240 19.05 8.75 25.33
CA TRP A 240 19.52 8.46 23.97
C TRP A 240 19.87 6.97 23.79
N ASN A 241 19.80 6.19 24.87
CA ASN A 241 20.02 4.77 24.88
C ASN A 241 18.72 3.94 24.83
N GLN A 242 17.58 4.57 24.55
CA GLN A 242 16.26 3.88 24.57
C GLN A 242 16.20 2.68 23.62
N VAL A 243 16.89 2.75 22.48
CA VAL A 243 16.99 1.61 21.55
C VAL A 243 17.66 0.39 22.22
N VAL A 244 18.73 0.60 22.97
CA VAL A 244 19.42 -0.48 23.70
C VAL A 244 18.58 -0.94 24.88
N VAL A 245 18.01 -0.02 25.65
CA VAL A 245 17.13 -0.36 26.78
C VAL A 245 15.97 -1.22 26.30
N PHE A 246 15.34 -0.84 25.20
CA PHE A 246 14.31 -1.64 24.55
C PHE A 246 14.84 -3.02 24.15
N THR A 247 15.97 -3.07 23.45
CA THR A 247 16.57 -4.34 23.00
C THR A 247 16.86 -5.27 24.19
N LEU A 248 17.35 -4.73 25.31
CA LEU A 248 17.57 -5.49 26.54
C LEU A 248 16.26 -5.97 27.16
N LYS A 249 15.19 -5.16 27.17
CA LYS A 249 13.85 -5.59 27.61
C LYS A 249 13.34 -6.74 26.73
N ALA A 250 13.46 -6.62 25.41
CA ALA A 250 13.02 -7.64 24.46
C ALA A 250 13.81 -8.94 24.60
N ILE A 251 15.14 -8.84 24.77
CA ILE A 251 15.99 -10.00 25.07
C ILE A 251 15.54 -10.65 26.37
N ASN A 252 15.45 -9.89 27.48
CA ASN A 252 15.09 -10.41 28.81
C ASN A 252 13.72 -11.11 28.88
N ARG A 253 12.79 -10.83 27.96
CA ARG A 253 11.49 -11.52 27.87
C ARG A 253 11.60 -12.95 27.34
N ARG A 254 12.63 -13.25 26.52
CA ARG A 254 12.80 -14.54 25.83
C ARG A 254 14.09 -15.26 26.21
N ALA A 255 15.08 -14.54 26.74
CA ALA A 255 16.37 -15.05 27.23
C ALA A 255 16.85 -14.15 28.37
N SER A 256 17.31 -14.70 29.50
CA SER A 256 17.75 -13.89 30.65
C SER A 256 19.22 -13.47 30.55
N LEU A 257 19.54 -12.23 30.93
CA LEU A 257 20.91 -11.75 31.09
C LEU A 257 21.36 -11.84 32.55
N GLN A 258 22.57 -12.33 32.77
CA GLN A 258 23.28 -12.35 34.05
C GLN A 258 23.69 -10.94 34.49
N ARG A 259 24.07 -10.81 35.78
CA ARG A 259 24.53 -9.55 36.37
C ARG A 259 25.77 -8.96 35.71
N ASP A 260 26.59 -9.79 35.08
CA ASP A 260 27.80 -9.39 34.35
C ASP A 260 27.53 -9.03 32.87
N GLY A 261 26.29 -9.18 32.41
CA GLY A 261 25.85 -8.84 31.06
C GLY A 261 25.91 -9.98 30.05
N ASP A 262 26.28 -11.21 30.46
CA ASP A 262 26.24 -12.40 29.61
C ASP A 262 24.88 -13.14 29.66
N LEU A 263 24.57 -13.97 28.67
CA LEU A 263 23.32 -14.73 28.64
C LEU A 263 23.34 -15.90 29.65
N GLU A 264 22.21 -16.13 30.33
CA GLU A 264 21.99 -17.29 31.20
C GLU A 264 21.74 -18.55 30.36
N LYS A 265 22.64 -19.56 30.43
CA LYS A 265 22.56 -20.79 29.62
C LYS A 265 21.29 -21.62 29.88
N ASP A 266 20.79 -21.67 31.11
CA ASP A 266 19.72 -22.58 31.54
C ASP A 266 18.29 -22.09 31.19
N LYS A 267 18.14 -20.90 30.59
CA LYS A 267 16.85 -20.29 30.24
C LYS A 267 16.72 -19.89 28.77
N ILE A 268 17.60 -20.38 27.91
CA ILE A 268 17.58 -20.09 26.46
C ILE A 268 16.59 -20.98 25.70
N ASP A 269 16.14 -22.09 26.32
CA ASP A 269 15.30 -23.11 25.68
C ASP A 269 13.95 -22.56 25.17
N GLY A 270 13.38 -21.54 25.81
CA GLY A 270 12.13 -20.90 25.36
C GLY A 270 12.25 -20.07 24.08
N ALA A 271 13.46 -19.71 23.66
CA ALA A 271 13.74 -18.94 22.44
C ALA A 271 14.29 -19.80 21.28
N MET A 272 14.59 -21.08 21.54
CA MET A 272 15.12 -22.00 20.53
C MET A 272 14.01 -22.45 19.57
N GLY A 273 14.28 -22.40 18.26
CA GLY A 273 13.35 -22.84 17.20
C GLY A 273 12.52 -21.74 16.53
N GLY A 274 12.59 -20.50 17.01
CA GLY A 274 11.98 -19.35 16.34
C GLY A 274 12.65 -19.03 14.99
N LYS A 275 11.87 -18.51 14.05
CA LYS A 275 12.37 -18.09 12.73
C LYS A 275 12.94 -16.66 12.72
N ASP A 276 12.68 -15.89 13.78
CA ASP A 276 13.15 -14.51 13.95
C ASP A 276 14.67 -14.40 14.09
N MET A 277 15.20 -13.19 13.90
CA MET A 277 16.65 -12.97 13.90
C MET A 277 17.28 -13.28 15.27
N MET A 278 16.64 -12.90 16.38
CA MET A 278 17.14 -13.20 17.72
C MET A 278 17.24 -14.71 17.94
N SER A 279 16.20 -15.49 17.62
CA SER A 279 16.26 -16.95 17.73
C SER A 279 17.37 -17.57 16.89
N ARG A 280 17.53 -17.15 15.63
CA ARG A 280 18.61 -17.67 14.76
C ARG A 280 19.99 -17.33 15.31
N TRP A 281 20.18 -16.11 15.80
CA TRP A 281 21.46 -15.68 16.31
C TRP A 281 21.79 -16.27 17.68
N LEU A 282 20.78 -16.48 18.54
CA LEU A 282 20.93 -17.24 19.78
C LEU A 282 21.37 -18.67 19.50
N ALA A 283 20.81 -19.33 18.48
CA ALA A 283 21.24 -20.67 18.09
C ALA A 283 22.73 -20.70 17.67
N ILE A 284 23.21 -19.68 16.96
CA ILE A 284 24.63 -19.55 16.59
C ILE A 284 25.50 -19.31 17.83
N HIS A 285 25.09 -18.40 18.71
CA HIS A 285 25.79 -18.11 19.96
C HIS A 285 25.89 -19.35 20.85
N ASN A 286 24.80 -20.11 21.00
CA ASN A 286 24.78 -21.32 21.81
C ASN A 286 25.69 -22.41 21.23
N ALA A 287 25.71 -22.56 19.91
CA ALA A 287 26.58 -23.51 19.24
C ALA A 287 28.07 -23.12 19.38
N ASP A 288 28.38 -21.83 19.27
CA ASP A 288 29.74 -21.30 19.40
C ASP A 288 29.74 -19.81 19.82
N PRO A 289 29.94 -19.49 21.11
CA PRO A 289 29.97 -18.11 21.61
C PRO A 289 31.14 -17.29 21.05
N THR A 290 32.19 -17.94 20.54
CA THR A 290 33.33 -17.24 19.92
C THR A 290 32.99 -16.72 18.52
N ARG A 291 32.02 -17.36 17.86
CA ARG A 291 31.52 -16.97 16.54
C ARG A 291 30.52 -15.81 16.61
N LEU A 292 29.73 -15.73 17.69
CA LEU A 292 28.83 -14.61 17.95
C LEU A 292 28.68 -14.43 19.46
N SER A 293 29.19 -13.34 20.02
CA SER A 293 29.16 -13.07 21.46
C SER A 293 27.82 -12.47 21.93
N THR A 294 27.54 -12.49 23.25
CA THR A 294 26.39 -11.78 23.85
C THR A 294 26.37 -10.30 23.46
N ARG A 295 27.56 -9.69 23.50
CA ARG A 295 27.79 -8.31 23.06
C ARG A 295 27.34 -8.12 21.62
N ASP A 296 27.74 -9.01 20.72
CA ASP A 296 27.42 -8.88 19.30
C ASP A 296 25.93 -9.06 19.05
N LEU A 297 25.26 -9.99 19.75
CA LEU A 297 23.81 -10.14 19.73
C LEU A 297 23.09 -8.83 20.07
N ILE A 298 23.39 -8.25 21.23
CA ILE A 298 22.77 -7.00 21.71
C ILE A 298 23.02 -5.86 20.70
N VAL A 299 24.25 -5.75 20.21
CA VAL A 299 24.65 -4.68 19.29
C VAL A 299 23.98 -4.82 17.93
N HIS A 300 23.89 -6.03 17.36
CA HIS A 300 23.23 -6.26 16.07
C HIS A 300 21.72 -6.07 16.16
N LEU A 301 21.08 -6.58 17.22
CA LEU A 301 19.64 -6.40 17.44
C LEU A 301 19.29 -4.93 17.67
N SER A 302 20.09 -4.20 18.45
CA SER A 302 19.92 -2.76 18.64
C SER A 302 20.12 -1.99 17.33
N ALA A 303 21.08 -2.42 16.49
CA ALA A 303 21.33 -1.79 15.20
C ALA A 303 20.18 -1.99 14.20
N ASN A 304 19.46 -3.11 14.26
CA ASN A 304 18.25 -3.32 13.45
C ASN A 304 17.19 -2.29 13.77
N VAL A 305 16.86 -2.12 15.06
CA VAL A 305 15.86 -1.16 15.54
C VAL A 305 16.25 0.27 15.16
N PHE A 306 17.53 0.64 15.33
CA PHE A 306 18.03 1.97 14.98
C PHE A 306 17.98 2.28 13.48
N ALA A 307 18.39 1.33 12.63
CA ALA A 307 18.59 1.59 11.20
C ALA A 307 17.35 1.31 10.33
N GLY A 308 16.52 0.35 10.74
CA GLY A 308 15.43 -0.18 9.92
C GLY A 308 14.17 0.68 9.89
N SER A 309 13.91 1.46 10.94
CA SER A 309 12.66 2.23 11.07
C SER A 309 12.64 3.48 10.18
N ASP A 310 13.52 4.46 10.45
CA ASP A 310 13.52 5.76 9.75
C ASP A 310 13.73 5.61 8.24
N THR A 311 14.65 4.73 7.82
CA THR A 311 15.02 4.62 6.40
C THR A 311 13.90 4.04 5.54
N THR A 312 13.20 3.01 6.03
CA THR A 312 12.04 2.44 5.35
C THR A 312 10.85 3.39 5.40
N ALA A 313 10.58 4.03 6.54
CA ALA A 313 9.50 5.02 6.65
C ALA A 313 9.68 6.19 5.66
N ILE A 314 10.89 6.71 5.51
CA ILE A 314 11.21 7.75 4.52
C ILE A 314 10.93 7.26 3.10
N ALA A 315 11.29 6.03 2.77
CA ALA A 315 11.04 5.46 1.44
C ALA A 315 9.53 5.27 1.19
N LEU A 316 8.79 4.70 2.16
CA LEU A 316 7.34 4.52 2.10
C LEU A 316 6.61 5.84 1.80
N ARG A 317 6.92 6.88 2.59
CA ARG A 317 6.36 8.22 2.39
C ARG A 317 6.75 8.80 1.04
N SER A 318 7.99 8.59 0.59
CA SER A 318 8.45 9.09 -0.71
C SER A 318 7.71 8.50 -1.88
N ILE A 319 7.41 7.20 -1.82
CA ILE A 319 6.65 6.51 -2.87
C ILE A 319 5.23 7.07 -2.93
N LEU A 320 4.54 7.12 -1.78
CA LEU A 320 3.19 7.66 -1.73
C LEU A 320 3.12 9.14 -2.12
N TYR A 321 4.02 9.97 -1.60
CA TYR A 321 4.04 11.41 -1.92
C TYR A 321 4.25 11.66 -3.42
N ASN A 322 5.19 10.94 -4.05
CA ASN A 322 5.38 11.06 -5.50
C ASN A 322 4.15 10.58 -6.28
N LEU A 323 3.47 9.52 -5.86
CA LEU A 323 2.22 9.09 -6.49
C LEU A 323 1.11 10.12 -6.34
N ILE A 324 0.91 10.67 -5.14
CA ILE A 324 -0.13 11.70 -4.88
C ILE A 324 0.13 12.95 -5.74
N CYS A 325 1.39 13.36 -5.89
CA CYS A 325 1.77 14.52 -6.71
C CYS A 325 1.68 14.26 -8.22
N HIS A 326 1.52 13.00 -8.67
CA HIS A 326 1.43 12.63 -10.08
C HIS A 326 0.21 11.73 -10.33
N PRO A 327 -1.00 12.31 -10.45
CA PRO A 327 -2.26 11.56 -10.55
C PRO A 327 -2.31 10.57 -11.73
N ASP A 328 -1.62 10.87 -12.83
CA ASP A 328 -1.51 9.97 -13.98
C ASP A 328 -0.73 8.69 -13.63
N LYS A 329 0.33 8.82 -12.81
CA LYS A 329 1.12 7.69 -12.32
C LYS A 329 0.36 6.90 -11.25
N MET A 330 -0.35 7.60 -10.37
CA MET A 330 -1.25 6.99 -9.39
C MET A 330 -2.33 6.14 -10.07
N ALA A 331 -2.99 6.68 -11.10
CA ALA A 331 -4.02 5.98 -11.85
C ALA A 331 -3.49 4.69 -12.50
N LYS A 332 -2.25 4.72 -13.06
CA LYS A 332 -1.61 3.53 -13.61
C LYS A 332 -1.30 2.46 -12.55
N VAL A 333 -0.75 2.85 -11.39
CA VAL A 333 -0.51 1.90 -10.28
C VAL A 333 -1.82 1.28 -9.81
N ARG A 334 -2.88 2.09 -9.67
CA ARG A 334 -4.20 1.60 -9.27
C ARG A 334 -4.77 0.62 -10.29
N ALA A 335 -4.74 0.98 -11.57
CA ALA A 335 -5.21 0.09 -12.63
C ALA A 335 -4.45 -1.24 -12.66
N GLU A 336 -3.13 -1.22 -12.41
CA GLU A 336 -2.31 -2.43 -12.28
C GLU A 336 -2.75 -3.29 -11.08
N ILE A 337 -2.94 -2.70 -9.90
CA ILE A 337 -3.42 -3.38 -8.69
C ILE A 337 -4.82 -3.97 -8.93
N ASP A 338 -5.76 -3.14 -9.40
CA ASP A 338 -7.16 -3.53 -9.61
C ASP A 338 -7.29 -4.65 -10.66
N THR A 339 -6.42 -4.66 -11.67
CA THR A 339 -6.37 -5.73 -12.68
C THR A 339 -5.87 -7.03 -12.08
N ALA A 340 -4.75 -7.00 -11.35
CA ALA A 340 -4.20 -8.17 -10.70
C ALA A 340 -5.16 -8.75 -9.65
N ASP A 341 -5.86 -7.90 -8.90
CA ASP A 341 -6.85 -8.30 -7.90
C ASP A 341 -8.06 -9.00 -8.55
N ARG A 342 -8.65 -8.41 -9.60
CA ARG A 342 -9.77 -8.99 -10.35
C ARG A 342 -9.43 -10.32 -11.03
N GLU A 343 -8.17 -10.53 -11.40
CA GLU A 343 -7.66 -11.79 -11.93
C GLU A 343 -7.37 -12.83 -10.84
N GLY A 344 -7.63 -12.53 -9.57
CA GLY A 344 -7.38 -13.43 -8.43
C GLY A 344 -5.89 -13.66 -8.14
N LYS A 345 -5.02 -12.72 -8.53
CA LYS A 345 -3.55 -12.86 -8.42
C LYS A 345 -2.95 -12.25 -7.16
N LEU A 346 -3.76 -11.60 -6.32
CA LEU A 346 -3.33 -10.91 -5.12
C LEU A 346 -4.04 -11.48 -3.90
N SER A 347 -3.29 -11.91 -2.87
CA SER A 347 -3.85 -12.35 -1.60
C SER A 347 -4.26 -11.16 -0.71
N ASN A 348 -4.82 -11.46 0.47
CA ASN A 348 -5.08 -10.46 1.50
C ASN A 348 -4.55 -10.92 2.88
N PRO A 349 -3.48 -10.29 3.42
CA PRO A 349 -2.67 -9.23 2.81
C PRO A 349 -1.91 -9.68 1.55
N ILE A 350 -1.52 -8.74 0.68
CA ILE A 350 -0.75 -9.02 -0.55
C ILE A 350 0.62 -9.58 -0.18
N SER A 351 1.03 -10.70 -0.78
CA SER A 351 2.37 -11.26 -0.56
C SER A 351 3.46 -10.53 -1.36
N TYR A 352 4.71 -10.65 -0.92
CA TYR A 352 5.87 -10.11 -1.63
C TYR A 352 6.00 -10.65 -3.04
N GLN A 353 5.81 -11.97 -3.17
CA GLN A 353 5.98 -12.66 -4.44
C GLN A 353 4.93 -12.18 -5.45
N GLU A 354 3.68 -12.06 -5.03
CA GLU A 354 2.58 -11.55 -5.87
C GLU A 354 2.86 -10.11 -6.29
N SER A 355 3.16 -9.22 -5.35
CA SER A 355 3.50 -7.82 -5.64
C SER A 355 4.70 -7.69 -6.60
N ASN A 356 5.73 -8.52 -6.43
CA ASN A 356 6.89 -8.48 -7.31
C ASN A 356 6.62 -9.04 -8.72
N THR A 357 5.70 -10.01 -8.84
CA THR A 357 5.40 -10.70 -10.10
C THR A 357 4.32 -9.98 -10.90
N HIS A 358 3.29 -9.48 -10.23
CA HIS A 358 2.07 -8.97 -10.84
C HIS A 358 1.99 -7.44 -10.83
N LEU A 359 2.85 -6.75 -10.06
CA LEU A 359 2.89 -5.28 -10.00
C LEU A 359 4.26 -4.70 -10.45
N PRO A 360 4.69 -4.92 -11.71
CA PRO A 360 5.96 -4.41 -12.23
C PRO A 360 6.02 -2.88 -12.30
N TYR A 361 4.91 -2.21 -12.64
CA TYR A 361 4.85 -0.75 -12.70
C TYR A 361 4.94 -0.11 -11.32
N PHE A 362 4.28 -0.68 -10.30
CA PHE A 362 4.52 -0.31 -8.91
C PHE A 362 6.00 -0.48 -8.51
N GLY A 363 6.65 -1.56 -8.97
CA GLY A 363 8.09 -1.76 -8.78
C GLY A 363 8.96 -0.66 -9.38
N ALA A 364 8.60 -0.17 -10.57
CA ALA A 364 9.25 0.94 -11.24
C ALA A 364 9.02 2.27 -10.50
N VAL A 365 7.80 2.53 -10.05
CA VAL A 365 7.42 3.66 -9.19
C VAL A 365 8.26 3.69 -7.92
N MET A 366 8.41 2.54 -7.26
CA MET A 366 9.18 2.41 -6.03
C MET A 366 10.65 2.80 -6.26
N LYS A 367 11.28 2.29 -7.33
CA LYS A 367 12.65 2.65 -7.69
C LYS A 367 12.80 4.14 -8.03
N GLU A 368 11.87 4.71 -8.79
CA GLU A 368 11.95 6.11 -9.20
C GLU A 368 11.73 7.08 -8.04
N ALA A 369 10.82 6.77 -7.12
CA ALA A 369 10.59 7.58 -5.93
C ALA A 369 11.84 7.58 -5.03
N MET A 370 12.42 6.40 -4.82
CA MET A 370 13.69 6.25 -4.12
C MET A 370 14.87 6.93 -4.84
N ARG A 371 14.86 7.01 -6.18
CA ARG A 371 15.86 7.73 -6.95
C ARG A 371 15.80 9.23 -6.65
N LEU A 372 14.59 9.81 -6.66
CA LEU A 372 14.36 11.24 -6.43
C LEU A 372 14.56 11.65 -4.97
N HIS A 373 14.09 10.82 -4.04
CA HIS A 373 14.20 11.03 -2.59
C HIS A 373 14.88 9.83 -1.90
N PRO A 374 16.21 9.68 -2.06
CA PRO A 374 16.97 8.71 -1.28
C PRO A 374 16.83 8.96 0.22
N SER A 375 16.61 7.91 1.02
CA SER A 375 16.50 8.08 2.48
C SER A 375 17.76 8.68 3.09
N VAL A 376 18.94 8.35 2.55
CA VAL A 376 20.22 8.96 2.93
C VAL A 376 20.47 10.24 2.13
N GLY A 377 20.60 11.35 2.84
CA GLY A 377 20.87 12.68 2.25
C GLY A 377 22.33 13.10 2.28
N GLY A 378 23.17 12.38 3.00
CA GLY A 378 24.59 12.69 3.15
C GLY A 378 25.50 11.97 2.15
N SER A 379 26.66 12.56 1.89
CA SER A 379 27.76 11.91 1.17
C SER A 379 28.22 10.64 1.90
N LEU A 380 28.33 9.51 1.19
CA LEU A 380 28.85 8.26 1.74
C LEU A 380 30.39 8.30 1.80
N GLU A 381 30.95 9.05 2.74
CA GLU A 381 32.38 9.40 2.74
C GLU A 381 33.33 8.22 3.02
N ARG A 382 34.48 8.25 2.35
CA ARG A 382 35.63 7.36 2.54
C ARG A 382 36.92 8.17 2.62
N HIS A 383 37.92 7.63 3.29
CA HIS A 383 39.29 8.10 3.15
C HIS A 383 39.91 7.53 1.89
N VAL A 384 40.54 8.41 1.10
CA VAL A 384 41.40 8.02 -0.02
C VAL A 384 42.61 7.24 0.54
N PRO A 385 42.96 6.08 -0.06
CA PRO A 385 44.12 5.28 0.32
C PRO A 385 45.44 6.09 0.32
N PRO A 386 46.49 5.64 1.03
CA PRO A 386 47.77 6.35 1.09
C PRO A 386 48.38 6.70 -0.28
N GLN A 387 48.25 5.81 -1.26
CA GLN A 387 48.74 5.97 -2.62
C GLN A 387 47.97 7.00 -3.46
N GLY A 388 46.89 7.59 -2.94
CA GLY A 388 46.02 8.50 -3.69
C GLY A 388 45.11 7.77 -4.68
N VAL A 389 44.34 8.55 -5.45
CA VAL A 389 43.49 8.03 -6.53
C VAL A 389 43.33 9.08 -7.63
N THR A 390 43.26 8.66 -8.88
CA THR A 390 42.85 9.54 -9.99
C THR A 390 41.37 9.35 -10.28
N LEU A 391 40.58 10.42 -10.17
CA LEU A 391 39.14 10.44 -10.47
C LEU A 391 38.81 11.66 -11.31
N CYS A 392 37.94 11.51 -12.31
CA CYS A 392 37.52 12.59 -13.21
C CYS A 392 38.69 13.47 -13.70
N GLY A 393 39.80 12.84 -14.10
CA GLY A 393 41.00 13.53 -14.60
C GLY A 393 41.90 14.20 -13.55
N HIS A 394 41.58 14.10 -12.25
CA HIS A 394 42.33 14.75 -11.18
C HIS A 394 42.98 13.73 -10.24
N TYR A 395 44.26 13.94 -9.90
CA TYR A 395 44.90 13.18 -8.83
C TYR A 395 44.49 13.72 -7.46
N ILE A 396 43.98 12.84 -6.61
CA ILE A 396 43.51 13.14 -5.26
C ILE A 396 44.48 12.50 -4.27
N PRO A 397 45.12 13.29 -3.39
CA PRO A 397 46.11 12.77 -2.46
C PRO A 397 45.48 11.94 -1.35
N GLY A 398 46.26 10.99 -0.83
CA GLY A 398 45.87 10.13 0.29
C GLY A 398 45.44 10.90 1.55
N GLY A 399 44.52 10.29 2.31
CA GLY A 399 43.91 10.88 3.51
C GLY A 399 42.93 12.03 3.24
N THR A 400 42.56 12.27 1.98
CA THR A 400 41.43 13.14 1.61
C THR A 400 40.11 12.39 1.86
N ASN A 401 39.08 13.10 2.31
CA ASN A 401 37.73 12.55 2.44
C ASN A 401 37.00 12.73 1.12
N ILE A 402 36.49 11.64 0.57
CA ILE A 402 35.75 11.63 -0.69
C ILE A 402 34.46 10.85 -0.54
N GLY A 403 33.37 11.32 -1.14
CA GLY A 403 32.10 10.61 -1.10
C GLY A 403 31.23 10.94 -2.29
N ILE A 404 30.27 10.06 -2.55
CA ILE A 404 29.19 10.27 -3.49
C ILE A 404 27.92 10.45 -2.67
N ASN A 405 27.18 11.51 -2.95
CA ASN A 405 25.87 11.74 -2.37
C ASN A 405 24.80 11.11 -3.28
N PRO A 406 23.96 10.18 -2.79
CA PRO A 406 22.87 9.59 -3.56
C PRO A 406 21.99 10.63 -4.25
N TRP A 407 21.67 11.74 -3.57
CA TRP A 407 20.84 12.82 -4.12
C TRP A 407 21.43 13.50 -5.35
N VAL A 408 22.76 13.49 -5.46
CA VAL A 408 23.50 14.09 -6.57
C VAL A 408 23.65 13.08 -7.71
N VAL A 409 24.18 11.88 -7.44
CA VAL A 409 24.48 10.89 -8.49
C VAL A 409 23.20 10.37 -9.17
N HIS A 410 22.09 10.30 -8.44
CA HIS A 410 20.79 9.96 -9.00
C HIS A 410 20.21 11.03 -9.94
N ARG A 411 20.82 12.22 -9.98
CA ARG A 411 20.44 13.32 -10.87
C ARG A 411 21.44 13.56 -12.00
N ASP A 412 22.32 12.59 -12.25
CA ASP A 412 23.19 12.62 -13.43
C ASP A 412 22.33 12.55 -14.71
N PRO A 413 22.34 13.57 -15.58
CA PRO A 413 21.47 13.62 -16.76
C PRO A 413 21.88 12.65 -17.86
N ILE A 414 23.11 12.12 -17.83
CA ILE A 414 23.59 11.12 -18.77
C ILE A 414 22.97 9.78 -18.38
N VAL A 415 23.02 9.40 -17.09
CA VAL A 415 22.42 8.15 -16.60
C VAL A 415 20.89 8.23 -16.54
N PHE A 416 20.35 9.34 -16.04
CA PHE A 416 18.92 9.56 -15.86
C PHE A 416 18.46 10.79 -16.66
N PRO A 417 18.06 10.63 -17.93
CA PRO A 417 17.51 11.73 -18.72
C PRO A 417 16.29 12.36 -18.02
N GLN A 418 16.21 13.69 -18.03
CA GLN A 418 15.24 14.47 -17.24
C GLN A 418 15.32 14.08 -15.75
N PRO A 419 16.48 14.31 -15.10
CA PRO A 419 16.80 13.72 -13.80
C PRO A 419 15.93 14.22 -12.64
N ASP A 420 15.31 15.39 -12.76
CA ASP A 420 14.47 15.95 -11.71
C ASP A 420 12.99 15.54 -11.84
N SER A 421 12.60 14.90 -12.93
CA SER A 421 11.23 14.46 -13.19
C SER A 421 10.97 13.05 -12.66
N PHE A 422 9.76 12.81 -12.16
CA PHE A 422 9.30 11.49 -11.72
C PHE A 422 8.80 10.67 -12.93
N ILE A 423 9.67 9.80 -13.45
CA ILE A 423 9.39 8.99 -14.64
C ILE A 423 9.62 7.51 -14.32
N PRO A 424 8.63 6.80 -13.72
CA PRO A 424 8.73 5.36 -13.47
C PRO A 424 9.04 4.54 -14.72
N GLU A 425 8.47 4.94 -15.87
CA GLU A 425 8.60 4.24 -17.15
C GLU A 425 10.07 3.99 -17.56
N ARG A 426 11.02 4.82 -17.11
CA ARG A 426 12.45 4.59 -17.41
C ARG A 426 12.95 3.22 -16.95
N TRP A 427 12.36 2.65 -15.90
CA TRP A 427 12.75 1.35 -15.34
C TRP A 427 12.13 0.15 -16.07
N LEU A 428 11.24 0.39 -17.03
CA LEU A 428 10.53 -0.62 -17.82
C LEU A 428 10.90 -0.53 -19.30
N ASP A 429 10.91 0.70 -19.84
CA ASP A 429 10.95 0.94 -21.29
C ASP A 429 12.37 1.16 -21.82
N SER A 430 13.38 1.23 -20.94
CA SER A 430 14.79 1.44 -21.33
C SER A 430 15.44 0.17 -21.87
N SER A 431 16.48 0.34 -22.71
CA SER A 431 17.29 -0.80 -23.16
C SER A 431 17.95 -1.53 -21.98
N PRO A 432 18.24 -2.83 -22.10
CA PRO A 432 18.92 -3.61 -21.04
C PRO A 432 20.25 -2.99 -20.58
N GLU A 433 21.03 -2.40 -21.49
CA GLU A 433 22.29 -1.72 -21.19
C GLU A 433 22.04 -0.48 -20.34
N LYS A 434 21.01 0.28 -20.68
CA LYS A 434 20.63 1.49 -19.95
C LYS A 434 20.09 1.19 -18.56
N LEU A 435 19.25 0.16 -18.43
CA LEU A 435 18.80 -0.35 -17.13
C LEU A 435 19.99 -0.75 -16.26
N LYS A 436 20.96 -1.48 -16.82
CA LYS A 436 22.18 -1.88 -16.10
C LYS A 436 23.03 -0.68 -15.66
N GLU A 437 23.09 0.38 -16.47
CA GLU A 437 23.75 1.64 -16.10
C GLU A 437 23.04 2.32 -14.92
N MET A 438 21.71 2.47 -14.99
CA MET A 438 20.90 3.06 -13.93
C MET A 438 20.99 2.26 -12.61
N GLU A 439 20.93 0.93 -12.68
CA GLU A 439 21.09 0.05 -11.51
C GLU A 439 22.46 0.20 -10.83
N LYS A 440 23.53 0.40 -11.62
CA LYS A 440 24.88 0.64 -11.07
C LYS A 440 25.00 2.02 -10.42
N ALA A 441 24.25 3.00 -10.88
CA ALA A 441 24.21 4.34 -10.30
C ALA A 441 23.26 4.45 -9.09
N PHE A 442 22.39 3.46 -8.88
CA PHE A 442 21.38 3.45 -7.82
C PHE A 442 21.98 3.15 -6.45
N LEU A 443 22.25 4.20 -5.68
CA LEU A 443 23.01 4.19 -4.42
C LEU A 443 22.13 4.22 -3.16
N ASN A 444 20.81 3.97 -3.28
CA ASN A 444 19.88 4.00 -2.14
C ASN A 444 20.25 3.02 -1.02
N PHE A 445 20.83 1.87 -1.39
CA PHE A 445 21.29 0.85 -0.45
C PHE A 445 22.82 0.83 -0.32
N GLY A 446 23.51 1.89 -0.75
CA GLY A 446 24.97 1.92 -0.84
C GLY A 446 25.53 0.95 -1.89
N ALA A 447 26.82 0.65 -1.81
CA ALA A 447 27.52 -0.19 -2.78
C ALA A 447 28.61 -1.05 -2.13
N GLY A 448 29.02 -2.11 -2.85
CA GLY A 448 30.14 -2.98 -2.49
C GLY A 448 29.91 -3.80 -1.22
N SER A 449 30.99 -4.13 -0.51
CA SER A 449 30.94 -4.97 0.71
C SER A 449 30.19 -4.33 1.86
N ARG A 450 29.96 -3.00 1.80
CA ARG A 450 29.27 -2.18 2.79
C ARG A 450 27.84 -1.80 2.37
N SER A 451 27.27 -2.49 1.38
CA SER A 451 25.86 -2.33 1.01
C SER A 451 24.94 -2.62 2.21
N CYS A 452 23.78 -1.98 2.24
CA CYS A 452 22.77 -2.14 3.27
C CYS A 452 22.42 -3.62 3.43
N VAL A 453 22.52 -4.12 4.67
CA VAL A 453 22.19 -5.50 5.01
C VAL A 453 20.68 -5.72 5.08
N GLY A 454 19.92 -4.71 5.51
CA GLY A 454 18.44 -4.73 5.60
C GLY A 454 17.71 -4.43 4.28
N LYS A 455 18.41 -4.43 3.13
CA LYS A 455 17.78 -4.14 1.82
C LYS A 455 16.56 -5.03 1.54
N THR A 456 16.65 -6.31 1.86
CA THR A 456 15.60 -7.30 1.63
C THR A 456 14.37 -7.04 2.49
N ILE A 457 14.56 -6.69 3.76
CA ILE A 457 13.49 -6.30 4.70
C ILE A 457 12.75 -5.08 4.19
N SER A 458 13.49 -4.01 3.87
CA SER A 458 12.89 -2.75 3.39
C SER A 458 12.11 -2.96 2.08
N LEU A 459 12.63 -3.77 1.16
CA LEU A 459 11.92 -4.12 -0.07
C LEU A 459 10.66 -4.97 0.20
N LEU A 460 10.71 -5.89 1.17
CA LEU A 460 9.55 -6.66 1.61
C LEU A 460 8.45 -5.74 2.12
N GLU A 461 8.78 -4.86 3.08
CA GLU A 461 7.84 -3.89 3.65
C GLU A 461 7.17 -3.03 2.58
N MET A 462 7.96 -2.36 1.73
CA MET A 462 7.44 -1.45 0.70
C MET A 462 6.57 -2.17 -0.33
N ARG A 463 6.91 -3.42 -0.70
CA ARG A 463 6.15 -4.22 -1.67
C ARG A 463 4.81 -4.72 -1.12
N LYS A 464 4.64 -4.77 0.20
CA LYS A 464 3.40 -5.25 0.82
C LYS A 464 2.48 -4.11 1.22
N ILE A 465 2.96 -3.21 2.07
CA ILE A 465 2.07 -2.22 2.71
C ILE A 465 1.51 -1.20 1.74
N LEU A 466 2.30 -0.75 0.75
CA LEU A 466 1.85 0.31 -0.15
C LEU A 466 0.83 -0.17 -1.18
N PRO A 467 1.01 -1.30 -1.90
CA PRO A 467 -0.05 -1.82 -2.76
C PRO A 467 -1.32 -2.15 -1.97
N GLN A 468 -1.20 -2.69 -0.76
CA GLN A 468 -2.33 -2.99 0.11
C GLN A 468 -3.10 -1.71 0.49
N LEU A 469 -2.38 -0.65 0.88
CA LEU A 469 -2.99 0.64 1.22
C LEU A 469 -3.67 1.28 -0.01
N LEU A 470 -3.03 1.22 -1.19
CA LEU A 470 -3.60 1.75 -2.43
C LEU A 470 -4.74 0.90 -2.99
N ARG A 471 -4.82 -0.39 -2.63
CA ARG A 471 -5.95 -1.27 -2.91
C ARG A 471 -7.18 -0.82 -2.12
N GLU A 472 -7.02 -0.49 -0.84
CA GLU A 472 -8.14 -0.18 0.06
C GLU A 472 -8.55 1.30 0.08
N PHE A 473 -7.64 2.25 -0.19
CA PHE A 473 -7.89 3.67 0.05
C PHE A 473 -7.50 4.61 -1.09
N ASP A 474 -8.34 5.61 -1.29
CA ASP A 474 -8.04 6.84 -1.99
C ASP A 474 -7.34 7.78 -1.02
N ILE A 475 -6.17 8.30 -1.42
CA ILE A 475 -5.27 9.04 -0.52
C ILE A 475 -4.96 10.40 -1.13
N HIS A 476 -5.23 11.46 -0.37
CA HIS A 476 -4.98 12.84 -0.78
C HIS A 476 -4.26 13.60 0.34
N LEU A 477 -3.43 14.58 -0.01
CA LEU A 477 -2.83 15.48 0.98
C LEU A 477 -3.91 16.39 1.58
N HIS A 478 -4.00 16.43 2.91
CA HIS A 478 -5.06 17.18 3.60
C HIS A 478 -5.06 18.68 3.27
N GLN A 479 -3.87 19.30 3.12
CA GLN A 479 -3.75 20.73 2.82
C GLN A 479 -3.15 21.03 1.45
N ASN A 480 -3.00 20.04 0.57
CA ASN A 480 -2.32 20.15 -0.74
C ASN A 480 -1.03 21.00 -0.71
N LYS A 481 -0.26 20.90 0.39
CA LYS A 481 1.02 21.57 0.57
C LYS A 481 2.15 20.59 0.33
N PRO A 482 3.29 21.02 -0.24
CA PRO A 482 4.48 20.20 -0.23
C PRO A 482 4.88 19.83 1.20
N TRP A 483 5.34 18.59 1.38
CA TRP A 483 5.91 18.16 2.65
C TRP A 483 7.12 19.02 3.03
N LYS A 484 7.45 19.06 4.32
CA LYS A 484 8.70 19.66 4.78
C LYS A 484 9.76 18.59 4.90
N THR A 485 10.98 18.89 4.50
CA THR A 485 12.09 17.94 4.59
C THR A 485 13.25 18.54 5.35
N ARG A 486 13.88 17.74 6.21
CA ARG A 486 15.11 18.12 6.91
C ARG A 486 16.14 17.00 6.82
N ASN A 487 17.34 17.35 6.35
CA ASN A 487 18.43 16.40 6.22
C ASN A 487 19.33 16.42 7.47
N VAL A 488 19.17 15.38 8.29
CA VAL A 488 20.00 15.07 9.47
C VAL A 488 20.63 13.70 9.28
N TRP A 489 21.48 13.57 8.24
CA TRP A 489 21.97 12.31 7.67
C TRP A 489 20.92 11.58 6.85
N PHE A 490 19.76 11.31 7.44
CA PHE A 490 18.56 10.93 6.69
C PHE A 490 17.72 12.16 6.33
N VAL A 491 17.05 12.13 5.18
CA VAL A 491 16.15 13.21 4.75
C VAL A 491 14.75 12.93 5.28
N GLN A 492 14.54 13.30 6.55
CA GLN A 492 13.28 13.13 7.24
C GLN A 492 12.21 14.04 6.63
N GLN A 493 10.98 13.54 6.53
CA GLN A 493 9.82 14.31 6.08
C GLN A 493 8.88 14.57 7.26
N GLU A 494 8.31 15.76 7.28
CA GLU A 494 7.39 16.26 8.30
C GLU A 494 6.08 16.71 7.62
N GLU A 495 4.99 16.72 8.40
CA GLU A 495 3.67 17.20 7.97
C GLU A 495 3.06 16.40 6.78
N PHE A 496 3.29 15.09 6.73
CA PHE A 496 2.64 14.21 5.73
C PHE A 496 1.25 13.76 6.23
N ILE A 497 0.35 14.74 6.30
CA ILE A 497 -1.04 14.58 6.74
C ILE A 497 -1.92 14.34 5.53
N CYS A 498 -2.71 13.26 5.56
CA CYS A 498 -3.53 12.81 4.45
C CYS A 498 -4.99 12.61 4.87
N ASP A 499 -5.89 12.88 3.93
CA ASP A 499 -7.27 12.42 3.96
C ASP A 499 -7.34 11.10 3.20
N LEU A 500 -7.90 10.08 3.85
CA LEU A 500 -8.10 8.75 3.27
C LEU A 500 -9.59 8.50 3.15
N THR A 501 -10.05 8.13 1.96
CA THR A 501 -11.40 7.64 1.75
C THR A 501 -11.33 6.18 1.34
N PRO A 502 -12.18 5.29 1.89
CA PRO A 502 -12.22 3.92 1.40
C PRO A 502 -12.47 3.96 -0.10
N ARG A 503 -11.64 3.25 -0.87
CA ARG A 503 -12.00 3.01 -2.27
C ARG A 503 -13.25 2.16 -2.21
N ILE A 504 -14.18 2.44 -3.11
CA ILE A 504 -15.21 1.47 -3.49
C ILE A 504 -14.48 0.39 -4.28
N PHE A 505 -13.63 -0.33 -3.58
CA PHE A 505 -13.05 -1.59 -3.95
C PHE A 505 -13.54 -2.52 -2.86
N ASN A 506 -14.77 -2.99 -3.08
CA ASN A 506 -15.26 -4.31 -2.76
C ASN A 506 -14.23 -5.18 -2.01
N MET A 507 -13.99 -4.87 -0.73
CA MET A 507 -13.32 -5.74 0.24
C MET A 507 -14.26 -6.91 0.43
N SER A 508 -14.12 -7.92 -0.43
CA SER A 508 -15.27 -8.62 -1.02
C SER A 508 -16.19 -7.64 -1.75
N SER A 509 -16.43 -7.84 -3.05
CA SER A 509 -17.79 -7.62 -3.49
C SER A 509 -18.53 -8.57 -2.58
N ASN A 510 -19.34 -8.06 -1.66
CA ASN A 510 -20.44 -8.90 -1.28
C ASN A 510 -21.29 -8.90 -2.56
N SER A 511 -20.89 -9.73 -3.52
CA SER A 511 -21.64 -10.06 -4.73
C SER A 511 -23.04 -10.46 -4.29
N GLU A 512 -23.14 -11.03 -3.09
CA GLU A 512 -24.37 -11.17 -2.33
C GLU A 512 -25.20 -9.88 -2.25
N ILE A 513 -24.63 -8.75 -1.83
CA ILE A 513 -25.34 -7.47 -1.75
C ILE A 513 -25.54 -6.84 -3.13
N GLU A 514 -24.49 -6.78 -3.96
CA GLU A 514 -24.50 -6.13 -5.28
C GLU A 514 -25.46 -6.81 -6.28
N TYR A 515 -25.60 -8.13 -6.18
CA TYR A 515 -26.50 -8.90 -7.02
C TYR A 515 -27.82 -9.25 -6.34
N GLY A 516 -27.99 -8.93 -5.06
CA GLY A 516 -29.30 -8.92 -4.41
C GLY A 516 -29.65 -10.14 -3.56
N PHE A 517 -28.68 -11.00 -3.23
CA PHE A 517 -28.75 -12.02 -2.18
C PHE A 517 -28.88 -11.47 -0.75
N THR A 518 -29.11 -10.17 -0.55
CA THR A 518 -29.42 -9.62 0.77
C THR A 518 -30.65 -10.34 1.35
N PRO A 519 -30.56 -11.02 2.50
CA PRO A 519 -31.65 -11.83 3.00
C PRO A 519 -32.77 -10.95 3.59
N VAL A 520 -33.99 -11.11 3.09
CA VAL A 520 -35.20 -10.39 3.53
C VAL A 520 -36.30 -11.35 3.96
N ILE A 521 -37.29 -10.85 4.71
CA ILE A 521 -38.46 -11.64 5.14
C ILE A 521 -39.22 -12.11 3.90
N SER A 522 -39.58 -13.39 3.84
CA SER A 522 -40.26 -13.99 2.68
C SER A 522 -41.68 -13.44 2.44
N SER A 523 -42.47 -13.22 3.49
CA SER A 523 -43.82 -12.68 3.36
C SER A 523 -43.81 -11.23 2.86
N ALA A 524 -44.31 -11.00 1.64
CA ALA A 524 -44.42 -9.68 1.04
C ALA A 524 -45.29 -8.73 1.90
N SER A 525 -46.35 -9.25 2.52
CA SER A 525 -47.22 -8.47 3.40
C SER A 525 -46.48 -7.99 4.67
N ALA A 526 -45.69 -8.87 5.29
CA ALA A 526 -44.89 -8.54 6.46
C ALA A 526 -43.76 -7.58 6.11
N LEU A 527 -43.12 -7.77 4.96
CA LEU A 527 -42.04 -6.90 4.47
C LEU A 527 -42.53 -5.48 4.20
N LEU A 528 -43.66 -5.32 3.50
CA LEU A 528 -44.27 -4.01 3.24
C LEU A 528 -44.74 -3.33 4.53
N SER A 529 -45.33 -4.09 5.46
CA SER A 529 -45.73 -3.59 6.77
C SER A 529 -44.52 -3.08 7.58
N ALA A 530 -43.38 -3.77 7.49
CA ALA A 530 -42.13 -3.34 8.12
C ALA A 530 -41.54 -2.07 7.46
N ALA A 531 -41.65 -1.95 6.13
CA ALA A 531 -41.14 -0.81 5.37
C ALA A 531 -41.93 0.49 5.58
N LYS A 532 -43.23 0.40 5.90
CA LYS A 532 -44.13 1.55 6.14
C LYS A 532 -44.05 2.60 5.02
N PRO A 533 -44.35 2.23 3.76
CA PRO A 533 -44.29 3.15 2.63
C PRO A 533 -45.22 4.34 2.84
N SER A 534 -44.78 5.54 2.45
CA SER A 534 -45.64 6.72 2.51
C SER A 534 -46.72 6.67 1.42
N THR A 535 -47.88 7.25 1.75
CA THR A 535 -49.03 7.37 0.84
C THR A 535 -49.41 8.85 0.69
N PRO A 536 -49.62 9.36 -0.55
CA PRO A 536 -49.48 8.65 -1.83
C PRO A 536 -48.02 8.37 -2.20
N ALA A 537 -47.79 7.32 -3.00
CA ALA A 537 -46.47 7.03 -3.56
C ALA A 537 -45.97 8.19 -4.46
N PRO A 538 -44.66 8.46 -4.53
CA PRO A 538 -44.11 9.51 -5.38
C PRO A 538 -44.26 9.15 -6.87
N PHE A 539 -44.53 10.15 -7.69
CA PHE A 539 -44.48 10.00 -9.15
C PHE A 539 -43.03 9.81 -9.61
N ILE A 540 -42.77 8.72 -10.32
CA ILE A 540 -41.48 8.39 -10.94
C ILE A 540 -41.76 8.12 -12.43
N SER A 541 -41.13 8.89 -13.32
CA SER A 541 -41.35 8.77 -14.76
C SER A 541 -40.53 7.61 -15.36
N VAL A 542 -40.83 7.24 -16.62
CA VAL A 542 -40.00 6.28 -17.37
C VAL A 542 -38.59 6.84 -17.58
N ALA A 543 -38.47 8.16 -17.72
CA ALA A 543 -37.17 8.83 -17.90
C ALA A 543 -36.29 8.74 -16.64
N ASP A 544 -36.90 8.67 -15.45
CA ASP A 544 -36.18 8.53 -14.18
C ASP A 544 -35.64 7.10 -13.98
N THR A 545 -36.17 6.12 -14.71
CA THR A 545 -35.84 4.70 -14.58
C THR A 545 -35.25 4.14 -15.89
N PRO A 546 -34.15 4.72 -16.41
CA PRO A 546 -33.62 4.34 -17.71
C PRO A 546 -33.11 2.91 -17.71
N THR A 547 -33.33 2.19 -18.81
CA THR A 547 -32.76 0.85 -18.97
C THR A 547 -31.23 0.92 -19.01
N PRO A 548 -30.52 -0.06 -18.44
CA PRO A 548 -29.05 -0.08 -18.42
C PRO A 548 -28.49 -0.15 -19.85
N LYS A 549 -27.34 0.50 -20.07
CA LYS A 549 -26.66 0.60 -21.39
C LYS A 549 -25.35 -0.18 -21.46
N THR A 550 -25.11 -1.05 -20.50
CA THR A 550 -23.95 -1.95 -20.48
C THR A 550 -24.03 -2.95 -21.62
N ALA A 551 -22.89 -3.52 -22.00
CA ALA A 551 -22.83 -4.53 -23.06
C ALA A 551 -23.67 -5.78 -22.73
N LEU A 552 -23.67 -6.20 -21.46
CA LEU A 552 -24.48 -7.32 -20.99
C LEU A 552 -25.98 -7.02 -21.07
N ALA A 553 -26.44 -5.88 -20.55
CA ALA A 553 -27.85 -5.50 -20.61
C ALA A 553 -28.35 -5.37 -22.04
N GLN A 554 -27.56 -4.76 -22.94
CA GLN A 554 -27.92 -4.64 -24.36
C GLN A 554 -28.00 -6.00 -25.05
N ARG A 555 -27.07 -6.91 -24.76
CA ARG A 555 -27.10 -8.28 -25.30
C ARG A 555 -28.34 -9.03 -24.84
N ILE A 556 -28.65 -8.96 -23.55
CA ILE A 556 -29.81 -9.66 -22.98
C ILE A 556 -31.13 -9.02 -23.44
N ASP A 557 -31.17 -7.70 -23.62
CA ASP A 557 -32.32 -7.02 -24.24
C ASP A 557 -32.56 -7.51 -25.68
N LEU A 558 -31.51 -7.60 -26.49
CA LEU A 558 -31.60 -8.15 -27.85
C LEU A 558 -32.05 -9.61 -27.86
N TYR A 559 -31.51 -10.43 -26.94
CA TYR A 559 -31.93 -11.83 -26.77
C TYR A 559 -33.41 -11.92 -26.40
N ALA A 560 -33.84 -11.22 -25.35
CA ALA A 560 -35.23 -11.23 -24.88
C ALA A 560 -36.21 -10.76 -25.97
N ARG A 561 -35.89 -9.68 -26.70
CA ARG A 561 -36.68 -9.21 -27.85
C ARG A 561 -36.81 -10.26 -28.96
N GLY A 562 -35.81 -11.10 -29.15
CA GLY A 562 -35.80 -12.15 -30.18
C GLY A 562 -36.56 -13.42 -29.77
N GLN A 563 -36.75 -13.65 -28.46
CA GLN A 563 -37.37 -14.87 -27.93
C GLN A 563 -38.79 -14.67 -27.42
N LEU A 564 -39.09 -13.50 -26.84
CA LEU A 564 -40.37 -13.22 -26.20
C LEU A 564 -41.37 -12.61 -27.20
N PRO A 565 -42.65 -13.04 -27.18
CA PRO A 565 -43.72 -12.30 -27.83
C PRO A 565 -43.80 -10.87 -27.30
N GLU A 566 -44.22 -9.93 -28.15
CA GLU A 566 -44.29 -8.51 -27.80
C GLU A 566 -45.08 -8.20 -26.52
N PRO A 567 -46.25 -8.84 -26.23
CA PRO A 567 -46.96 -8.64 -24.97
C PRO A 567 -46.12 -9.01 -23.74
N THR A 568 -45.39 -10.13 -23.80
CA THR A 568 -44.50 -10.63 -22.74
C THR A 568 -43.27 -9.74 -22.58
N TYR A 569 -42.64 -9.33 -23.69
CA TYR A 569 -41.52 -8.40 -23.64
C TYR A 569 -41.92 -7.05 -23.03
N ASN A 570 -43.09 -6.52 -23.40
CA ASN A 570 -43.62 -5.30 -22.79
C ASN A 570 -43.93 -5.50 -21.30
N HIS A 571 -44.44 -6.67 -20.90
CA HIS A 571 -44.64 -7.03 -19.49
C HIS A 571 -43.32 -6.93 -18.70
N SER A 572 -42.24 -7.54 -19.19
CA SER A 572 -40.91 -7.44 -18.58
C SER A 572 -40.47 -5.99 -18.32
N LEU A 573 -40.69 -5.09 -19.28
CA LEU A 573 -40.33 -3.67 -19.12
C LEU A 573 -41.26 -2.93 -18.16
N ARG A 574 -42.56 -3.23 -18.16
CA ARG A 574 -43.48 -2.66 -17.15
C ARG A 574 -43.07 -3.07 -15.74
N VAL A 575 -42.78 -4.37 -15.53
CA VAL A 575 -42.29 -4.90 -14.26
C VAL A 575 -41.00 -4.20 -13.83
N TYR A 576 -40.05 -4.00 -14.75
CA TYR A 576 -38.81 -3.28 -14.47
C TYR A 576 -39.05 -1.83 -13.97
N HIS A 577 -39.89 -1.07 -14.66
CA HIS A 577 -40.15 0.32 -14.30
C HIS A 577 -40.98 0.46 -13.01
N TYR A 578 -42.02 -0.37 -12.83
CA TYR A 578 -42.76 -0.43 -11.57
C TYR A 578 -41.86 -0.84 -10.41
N GLY A 579 -40.96 -1.79 -10.66
CA GLY A 579 -39.96 -2.19 -9.72
C GLY A 579 -39.06 -1.08 -9.30
N LEU A 580 -38.35 -0.43 -10.21
CA LEU A 580 -37.47 0.67 -9.81
C LEU A 580 -38.20 1.80 -9.09
N ALA A 581 -39.47 2.05 -9.43
CA ALA A 581 -40.31 2.98 -8.67
C ALA A 581 -40.51 2.52 -7.21
N ILE A 582 -40.88 1.26 -7.00
CA ILE A 582 -41.04 0.67 -5.66
C ILE A 582 -39.70 0.60 -4.91
N LYS A 583 -38.59 0.30 -5.58
CA LYS A 583 -37.26 0.18 -4.95
C LYS A 583 -36.87 1.51 -4.34
N ARG A 584 -37.01 2.59 -5.13
CA ARG A 584 -36.64 3.94 -4.72
C ARG A 584 -37.57 4.51 -3.65
N HIS A 585 -38.83 4.12 -3.68
CA HIS A 585 -39.85 4.59 -2.73
C HIS A 585 -39.84 3.80 -1.42
N VAL A 586 -40.03 2.48 -1.51
CA VAL A 586 -40.31 1.59 -0.40
C VAL A 586 -39.03 1.01 0.22
N PHE A 587 -38.01 0.75 -0.61
CA PHE A 587 -36.78 0.07 -0.18
C PHE A 587 -35.50 0.81 -0.61
N PRO A 588 -35.34 2.11 -0.27
CA PRO A 588 -34.19 2.90 -0.72
C PRO A 588 -32.84 2.37 -0.19
N SER A 589 -32.86 1.51 0.83
CA SER A 589 -31.67 0.84 1.36
C SER A 589 -31.22 -0.38 0.56
N TRP A 590 -32.02 -0.86 -0.41
CA TRP A 590 -31.64 -2.00 -1.24
C TRP A 590 -30.63 -1.59 -2.30
N SER A 591 -29.51 -2.30 -2.31
CA SER A 591 -28.28 -1.89 -3.00
C SER A 591 -27.93 -2.74 -4.22
N PHE A 592 -28.75 -3.74 -4.57
CA PHE A 592 -28.54 -4.49 -5.82
C PHE A 592 -28.60 -3.58 -7.04
N THR A 593 -27.84 -3.88 -8.09
CA THR A 593 -27.74 -2.99 -9.26
C THR A 593 -29.03 -2.97 -10.09
N ASP A 594 -29.32 -1.84 -10.73
CA ASP A 594 -30.43 -1.73 -11.68
C ASP A 594 -30.21 -2.63 -12.91
N GLU A 595 -28.96 -2.98 -13.23
CA GLU A 595 -28.65 -3.99 -14.25
C GLU A 595 -29.10 -5.38 -13.83
N THR A 596 -28.73 -5.87 -12.65
CA THR A 596 -29.15 -7.21 -12.17
C THR A 596 -30.67 -7.34 -12.17
N TYR A 597 -31.36 -6.31 -11.70
CA TYR A 597 -32.82 -6.29 -11.72
C TYR A 597 -33.41 -6.27 -13.14
N PHE A 598 -32.82 -5.48 -14.05
CA PHE A 598 -33.21 -5.46 -15.47
C PHE A 598 -33.05 -6.83 -16.14
N LEU A 599 -31.93 -7.51 -15.90
CA LEU A 599 -31.67 -8.85 -16.43
C LEU A 599 -32.71 -9.86 -15.93
N CYS A 600 -33.05 -9.80 -14.64
CA CYS A 600 -34.12 -10.62 -14.04
C CYS A 600 -35.46 -10.36 -14.72
N CYS A 601 -35.88 -9.10 -14.87
CA CYS A 601 -37.16 -8.76 -15.49
C CYS A 601 -37.25 -9.22 -16.95
N LEU A 602 -36.19 -9.09 -17.73
CA LEU A 602 -36.19 -9.51 -19.14
C LEU A 602 -36.25 -11.04 -19.32
N LEU A 603 -35.76 -11.80 -18.34
CA LEU A 603 -35.62 -13.25 -18.46
C LEU A 603 -36.65 -14.04 -17.65
N HIS A 604 -37.39 -13.44 -16.72
CA HIS A 604 -38.27 -14.19 -15.81
C HIS A 604 -39.37 -15.01 -16.50
N ASP A 605 -39.87 -14.55 -17.65
CA ASP A 605 -40.88 -15.25 -18.46
C ASP A 605 -40.28 -16.03 -19.65
N ILE A 606 -38.95 -16.18 -19.74
CA ILE A 606 -38.34 -16.88 -20.88
C ILE A 606 -38.81 -18.33 -21.00
N GLY A 607 -39.13 -18.97 -19.87
CA GLY A 607 -39.66 -20.34 -19.86
C GLY A 607 -41.08 -20.46 -20.39
N SER A 608 -41.84 -19.35 -20.43
CA SER A 608 -43.28 -19.35 -20.73
C SER A 608 -43.58 -19.36 -22.24
N THR A 609 -42.55 -19.31 -23.08
CA THR A 609 -42.71 -19.39 -24.54
C THR A 609 -43.21 -20.77 -24.96
N GLU A 610 -44.02 -20.85 -26.03
CA GLU A 610 -44.54 -22.12 -26.55
C GLU A 610 -43.43 -23.14 -26.82
N GLU A 611 -42.29 -22.68 -27.33
CA GLU A 611 -41.12 -23.53 -27.56
C GLU A 611 -40.58 -24.11 -26.24
N ASN A 612 -40.40 -23.28 -25.21
CA ASN A 612 -39.80 -23.72 -23.95
C ASN A 612 -40.77 -24.51 -23.07
N LEU A 613 -42.07 -24.25 -23.14
CA LEU A 613 -43.10 -25.05 -22.46
C LEU A 613 -43.05 -26.54 -22.85
N ASN A 614 -42.77 -26.83 -24.13
CA ASN A 614 -42.76 -28.20 -24.66
C ASN A 614 -41.38 -28.90 -24.59
N LYS A 615 -40.29 -28.17 -24.38
CA LYS A 615 -38.91 -28.70 -24.33
C LYS A 615 -38.57 -29.49 -23.07
N THR A 616 -39.33 -29.31 -22.01
CA THR A 616 -39.00 -29.82 -20.67
C THR A 616 -40.23 -30.34 -19.93
N LYS A 617 -40.00 -31.12 -18.86
CA LYS A 617 -41.01 -31.50 -17.87
C LYS A 617 -40.97 -30.65 -16.60
N LEU A 618 -39.96 -29.78 -16.45
CA LEU A 618 -39.88 -28.79 -15.38
C LEU A 618 -40.89 -27.65 -15.62
N SER A 619 -41.37 -26.98 -14.57
CA SER A 619 -42.19 -25.76 -14.74
C SER A 619 -41.40 -24.66 -15.45
N PHE A 620 -42.09 -23.68 -16.01
CA PHE A 620 -41.44 -22.61 -16.74
C PHE A 620 -40.56 -21.73 -15.85
N GLU A 621 -40.82 -21.65 -14.54
CA GLU A 621 -39.96 -20.93 -13.59
C GLU A 621 -38.63 -21.65 -13.43
N PHE A 622 -38.67 -22.97 -13.16
CA PHE A 622 -37.46 -23.78 -13.00
C PHE A 622 -36.65 -23.84 -14.28
N TYR A 623 -37.29 -24.11 -15.42
CA TYR A 623 -36.59 -24.16 -16.69
C TYR A 623 -36.14 -22.78 -17.16
N GLY A 624 -36.94 -21.74 -16.91
CA GLY A 624 -36.59 -20.35 -17.15
C GLY A 624 -35.34 -19.93 -16.39
N GLY A 625 -35.21 -20.33 -15.12
CA GLY A 625 -34.00 -20.10 -14.33
C GLY A 625 -32.75 -20.75 -14.92
N PHE A 626 -32.85 -22.01 -15.37
CA PHE A 626 -31.74 -22.67 -16.06
C PHE A 626 -31.36 -21.98 -17.37
N LEU A 627 -32.36 -21.62 -18.19
CA LEU A 627 -32.12 -20.87 -19.43
C LEU A 627 -31.47 -19.51 -19.16
N ALA A 628 -31.92 -18.79 -18.13
CA ALA A 628 -31.34 -17.51 -17.74
C ALA A 628 -29.88 -17.66 -17.32
N LEU A 629 -29.57 -18.66 -16.48
CA LEU A 629 -28.20 -18.95 -16.06
C LEU A 629 -27.29 -19.24 -17.26
N ASP A 630 -27.74 -20.10 -18.17
CA ASP A 630 -26.99 -20.48 -19.37
C ASP A 630 -26.73 -19.27 -20.28
N VAL A 631 -27.78 -18.49 -20.61
CA VAL A 631 -27.66 -17.33 -21.49
C VAL A 631 -26.79 -16.23 -20.88
N LEU A 632 -26.89 -16.01 -19.57
CA LEU A 632 -26.07 -15.02 -18.87
C LEU A 632 -24.58 -15.42 -18.83
N GLN A 633 -24.26 -16.71 -18.88
CA GLN A 633 -22.89 -17.25 -18.83
C GLN A 633 -22.31 -17.60 -20.22
N ASP A 634 -23.13 -17.71 -21.26
CA ASP A 634 -22.65 -18.06 -22.60
C ASP A 634 -21.91 -16.90 -23.29
N SER A 635 -20.62 -17.05 -23.54
CA SER A 635 -19.80 -16.05 -24.26
C SER A 635 -19.69 -16.30 -25.77
N THR A 636 -20.28 -17.39 -26.27
CA THR A 636 -20.10 -17.89 -27.64
C THR A 636 -21.27 -17.57 -28.57
N GLY A 637 -22.35 -17.01 -28.03
CA GLY A 637 -23.56 -16.67 -28.76
C GLY A 637 -23.37 -15.57 -29.84
N PRO A 638 -24.22 -15.56 -30.89
CA PRO A 638 -24.10 -14.64 -32.02
C PRO A 638 -24.48 -13.18 -31.70
N ILE A 639 -25.05 -12.91 -30.52
CA ILE A 639 -25.63 -11.61 -30.13
C ILE A 639 -24.65 -10.75 -29.30
N GLY A 640 -23.45 -11.26 -29.00
CA GLY A 640 -22.38 -10.56 -28.27
C GLY A 640 -21.69 -11.43 -27.23
N ASN A 641 -20.50 -11.03 -26.78
CA ASN A 641 -19.64 -11.84 -25.90
C ASN A 641 -19.60 -11.38 -24.42
N ALA A 642 -20.39 -10.36 -24.05
CA ALA A 642 -20.44 -9.86 -22.68
C ALA A 642 -21.25 -10.81 -21.78
N VAL A 643 -20.60 -11.44 -20.80
CA VAL A 643 -21.22 -12.38 -19.86
C VAL A 643 -21.39 -11.76 -18.48
N ALA A 644 -22.38 -12.21 -17.72
CA ALA A 644 -22.57 -11.85 -16.33
C ALA A 644 -21.47 -12.49 -15.45
N PRO A 645 -21.05 -11.86 -14.36
CA PRO A 645 -20.38 -12.56 -13.26
C PRO A 645 -21.26 -13.71 -12.76
N ARG A 646 -20.64 -14.79 -12.27
CA ARG A 646 -21.35 -16.02 -11.89
C ARG A 646 -22.43 -15.75 -10.86
N ASP A 647 -22.09 -15.05 -9.79
CA ASP A 647 -23.02 -14.71 -8.71
C ASP A 647 -24.20 -13.85 -9.20
N GLN A 648 -23.97 -12.95 -10.18
CA GLN A 648 -25.06 -12.17 -10.79
C GLN A 648 -26.02 -13.10 -11.55
N ALA A 649 -25.48 -14.03 -12.33
CA ALA A 649 -26.27 -15.00 -13.08
C ALA A 649 -27.04 -15.95 -12.16
N GLU A 650 -26.42 -16.40 -11.08
CA GLU A 650 -27.07 -17.23 -10.06
C GLU A 650 -28.15 -16.46 -9.29
N SER A 651 -27.94 -15.18 -8.97
CA SER A 651 -28.95 -14.36 -8.32
C SER A 651 -30.18 -14.17 -9.21
N VAL A 652 -29.96 -13.89 -10.49
CA VAL A 652 -31.04 -13.81 -11.49
C VAL A 652 -31.76 -15.15 -11.61
N ALA A 653 -31.03 -16.26 -11.71
CA ALA A 653 -31.64 -17.59 -11.82
C ALA A 653 -32.47 -17.96 -10.58
N GLU A 654 -31.94 -17.75 -9.37
CA GLU A 654 -32.65 -17.99 -8.10
C GLU A 654 -33.95 -17.16 -8.04
N ALA A 655 -33.86 -15.86 -8.36
CA ALA A 655 -35.02 -14.98 -8.40
C ALA A 655 -36.07 -15.48 -9.40
N ILE A 656 -35.67 -15.93 -10.60
CA ILE A 656 -36.60 -16.46 -11.61
C ILE A 656 -37.23 -17.78 -11.16
N ILE A 657 -36.49 -18.69 -10.53
CA ILE A 657 -37.04 -19.98 -10.08
C ILE A 657 -38.13 -19.75 -9.02
N ARG A 658 -37.93 -18.74 -8.16
CA ARG A 658 -38.72 -18.55 -6.95
C ARG A 658 -39.64 -17.33 -6.98
N HIS A 659 -39.72 -16.58 -8.08
CA HIS A 659 -40.62 -15.43 -8.21
C HIS A 659 -42.12 -15.79 -8.19
N GLN A 660 -42.51 -17.04 -7.97
CA GLN A 660 -43.91 -17.40 -7.69
C GLN A 660 -44.04 -18.21 -6.40
N ASP A 661 -42.99 -18.28 -5.59
CA ASP A 661 -43.01 -18.85 -4.24
C ASP A 661 -43.61 -17.84 -3.25
N LEU A 662 -44.92 -17.93 -3.01
CA LEU A 662 -45.62 -17.12 -2.01
C LEU A 662 -45.39 -17.67 -0.58
N CYS A 663 -44.15 -17.63 -0.12
CA CYS A 663 -43.79 -18.09 1.22
C CYS A 663 -44.22 -17.07 2.31
N GLU A 664 -44.84 -17.56 3.40
CA GLU A 664 -45.21 -16.73 4.56
C GLU A 664 -44.18 -16.77 5.70
N GLU A 665 -43.29 -17.76 5.71
CA GLU A 665 -42.24 -17.94 6.73
C GLU A 665 -40.85 -18.07 6.08
N GLY A 666 -39.80 -17.71 6.82
CA GLY A 666 -38.41 -17.79 6.38
C GLY A 666 -37.82 -16.51 5.77
N LYS A 667 -36.72 -16.68 5.04
CA LYS A 667 -36.00 -15.60 4.38
C LYS A 667 -35.73 -15.95 2.92
N ILE A 668 -35.76 -14.95 2.06
CA ILE A 668 -35.42 -15.05 0.63
C ILE A 668 -34.51 -13.89 0.23
N THR A 669 -34.02 -13.87 -1.01
CA THR A 669 -33.16 -12.78 -1.46
C THR A 669 -33.94 -11.47 -1.68
N ALA A 670 -33.30 -10.31 -1.52
CA ALA A 670 -33.93 -9.02 -1.77
C ALA A 670 -34.38 -8.90 -3.23
N LEU A 671 -33.61 -9.45 -4.17
CA LEU A 671 -33.99 -9.52 -5.58
C LEU A 671 -35.24 -10.39 -5.80
N GLU A 672 -35.33 -11.54 -5.14
CA GLU A 672 -36.46 -12.48 -5.22
C GLU A 672 -37.74 -11.94 -4.56
N ASN A 673 -37.64 -11.35 -3.36
CA ASN A 673 -38.81 -10.74 -2.71
C ASN A 673 -39.31 -9.50 -3.44
N PHE A 674 -38.49 -8.95 -4.34
CA PHE A 674 -38.89 -7.91 -5.28
C PHE A 674 -39.76 -8.45 -6.42
N ASN A 675 -40.80 -9.15 -6.02
CA ASN A 675 -41.67 -9.91 -6.88
C ASN A 675 -42.78 -9.01 -7.41
N LEU A 676 -42.47 -8.33 -8.52
CA LEU A 676 -43.21 -7.16 -9.01
C LEU A 676 -44.13 -7.46 -10.19
N THR A 677 -44.29 -8.74 -10.50
CA THR A 677 -45.29 -9.18 -11.45
C THR A 677 -46.70 -8.91 -10.93
N TYR A 678 -46.92 -8.88 -9.60
CA TYR A 678 -48.25 -8.78 -9.00
C TYR A 678 -49.02 -7.51 -9.36
N THR A 679 -48.35 -6.35 -9.44
CA THR A 679 -48.99 -5.09 -9.82
C THR A 679 -49.48 -5.17 -11.27
N ASP A 680 -48.66 -5.70 -12.18
CA ASP A 680 -49.04 -5.81 -13.60
C ASP A 680 -49.97 -7.00 -13.89
N ASN A 681 -49.84 -8.12 -13.17
CA ASN A 681 -50.61 -9.36 -13.40
C ASN A 681 -51.95 -9.34 -12.68
N THR A 682 -52.01 -8.88 -11.44
CA THR A 682 -53.20 -8.99 -10.58
C THR A 682 -53.69 -7.67 -10.00
N GLY A 683 -52.95 -6.57 -10.19
CA GLY A 683 -53.27 -5.26 -9.62
C GLY A 683 -52.97 -5.15 -8.12
N ALA A 684 -52.32 -6.16 -7.53
CA ALA A 684 -51.95 -6.12 -6.12
C ALA A 684 -50.82 -5.11 -5.87
N TYR A 685 -50.83 -4.52 -4.66
CA TYR A 685 -49.87 -3.48 -4.23
C TYR A 685 -49.84 -2.25 -5.14
N ALA A 686 -50.97 -1.90 -5.77
CA ALA A 686 -51.07 -0.72 -6.62
C ALA A 686 -50.86 0.60 -5.86
N ASP A 687 -51.11 0.61 -4.56
CA ASP A 687 -51.02 1.78 -3.69
C ASP A 687 -49.59 2.29 -3.45
N ILE A 688 -48.59 1.43 -3.69
CA ILE A 688 -47.16 1.78 -3.59
C ILE A 688 -46.53 2.22 -4.92
N VAL A 689 -47.33 2.32 -6.00
CA VAL A 689 -46.93 2.91 -7.28
C VAL A 689 -47.86 4.07 -7.61
N HIS A 690 -47.30 5.22 -7.97
CA HIS A 690 -48.14 6.38 -8.29
C HIS A 690 -48.99 6.11 -9.55
N PRO A 691 -50.29 6.49 -9.58
CA PRO A 691 -51.16 6.24 -10.75
C PRO A 691 -50.63 6.81 -12.07
N SER A 692 -49.98 7.99 -12.04
CA SER A 692 -49.34 8.56 -13.25
C SER A 692 -48.11 7.77 -13.71
N THR A 693 -47.41 7.07 -12.81
CA THR A 693 -46.34 6.14 -13.20
C THR A 693 -46.94 4.93 -13.92
N ILE A 694 -48.04 4.37 -13.43
CA ILE A 694 -48.78 3.27 -14.08
C ILE A 694 -49.23 3.67 -15.49
N ASP A 695 -49.85 4.84 -15.61
CA ASP A 695 -50.34 5.38 -16.87
C ASP A 695 -49.22 5.63 -17.90
N GLU A 696 -48.12 6.27 -17.50
CA GLU A 696 -46.98 6.54 -18.39
C GLU A 696 -46.29 5.26 -18.86
N VAL A 697 -46.00 4.34 -17.93
CA VAL A 697 -45.35 3.06 -18.22
C VAL A 697 -46.24 2.19 -19.13
N SER A 698 -47.55 2.13 -18.87
CA SER A 698 -48.50 1.34 -19.68
C SER A 698 -48.70 1.93 -21.08
N ARG A 699 -48.66 3.25 -21.25
CA ARG A 699 -48.65 3.88 -22.58
C ARG A 699 -47.35 3.60 -23.34
N ARG A 700 -46.21 3.62 -22.64
CA ARG A 700 -44.91 3.37 -23.25
C ARG A 700 -44.73 1.91 -23.66
N TYR A 701 -45.26 0.98 -22.86
CA TYR A 701 -45.17 -0.47 -23.06
C TYR A 701 -46.57 -1.11 -22.99
N PRO A 702 -47.36 -1.04 -24.08
CA PRO A 702 -48.75 -1.49 -24.11
C PRO A 702 -48.92 -2.96 -23.70
N ARG A 703 -50.02 -3.27 -23.00
CA ARG A 703 -50.30 -4.63 -22.51
C ARG A 703 -50.68 -5.61 -23.61
N LYS A 704 -51.49 -5.16 -24.59
CA LYS A 704 -51.92 -5.99 -25.74
C LYS A 704 -52.60 -7.29 -25.29
N GLN A 705 -53.66 -7.15 -24.47
CA GLN A 705 -54.43 -8.26 -23.91
C GLN A 705 -53.58 -9.20 -23.05
N TRP A 706 -52.63 -8.64 -22.30
CA TRP A 706 -51.68 -9.38 -21.47
C TRP A 706 -52.40 -10.30 -20.48
N SER A 707 -53.44 -9.83 -19.79
CA SER A 707 -54.15 -10.66 -18.80
C SER A 707 -54.76 -11.91 -19.44
N THR A 708 -55.24 -11.81 -20.69
CA THR A 708 -55.79 -12.97 -21.40
C THR A 708 -54.69 -13.89 -21.89
N CYS A 709 -53.60 -13.34 -22.44
CA CYS A 709 -52.44 -14.09 -22.89
C CYS A 709 -51.81 -14.89 -21.75
N PHE A 710 -51.51 -14.24 -20.63
CA PHE A 710 -50.83 -14.86 -19.50
C PHE A 710 -51.71 -15.91 -18.81
N ALA A 711 -53.02 -15.63 -18.63
CA ALA A 711 -53.96 -16.62 -18.10
C ALA A 711 -54.06 -17.87 -19.00
N ALA A 712 -54.00 -17.71 -20.32
CA ALA A 712 -53.96 -18.84 -21.26
C ALA A 712 -52.65 -19.62 -21.13
N THR A 713 -51.50 -18.94 -21.00
CA THR A 713 -50.19 -19.58 -20.78
C THR A 713 -50.16 -20.39 -19.48
N ILE A 714 -50.71 -19.87 -18.38
CA ILE A 714 -50.79 -20.61 -17.10
C ILE A 714 -51.64 -21.86 -17.25
N ARG A 715 -52.85 -21.74 -17.83
CA ARG A 715 -53.72 -22.90 -18.08
C ARG A 715 -53.02 -23.94 -18.95
N ARG A 716 -52.33 -23.47 -20.00
CA ARG A 716 -51.59 -24.34 -20.91
C ARG A 716 -50.45 -25.07 -20.22
N GLU A 717 -49.73 -24.40 -19.32
CA GLU A 717 -48.71 -25.08 -18.52
C GLU A 717 -49.35 -26.13 -17.62
N ASN A 718 -50.39 -25.78 -16.86
CA ASN A 718 -51.05 -26.70 -15.94
C ASN A 718 -51.57 -27.96 -16.65
N GLU A 719 -52.10 -27.81 -17.89
CA GLU A 719 -52.49 -28.94 -18.74
C GLU A 719 -51.30 -29.83 -19.14
N LEU A 720 -50.18 -29.23 -19.54
CA LEU A 720 -48.98 -29.96 -20.00
C LEU A 720 -48.19 -30.59 -18.84
N LYS A 721 -48.25 -29.94 -17.68
CA LYS A 721 -47.44 -30.19 -16.50
C LYS A 721 -48.34 -30.02 -15.25
N PRO A 722 -49.15 -31.04 -14.92
CA PRO A 722 -50.05 -30.98 -13.76
C PRO A 722 -49.32 -30.96 -12.40
N TRP A 723 -47.99 -30.99 -12.41
CA TRP A 723 -47.10 -30.82 -11.26
C TRP A 723 -46.32 -29.49 -11.31
N ALA A 724 -46.64 -28.59 -12.25
CA ALA A 724 -45.96 -27.30 -12.37
C ALA A 724 -46.15 -26.44 -11.13
N HIS A 725 -45.20 -25.54 -10.89
CA HIS A 725 -45.22 -24.66 -9.73
C HIS A 725 -46.49 -23.80 -9.65
N THR A 726 -46.93 -23.27 -10.79
CA THR A 726 -48.19 -22.53 -10.98
C THR A 726 -49.44 -23.22 -10.43
N THR A 727 -49.47 -24.57 -10.37
CA THR A 727 -50.60 -25.32 -9.82
C THR A 727 -50.80 -25.05 -8.33
N THR A 728 -49.72 -24.72 -7.60
CA THR A 728 -49.76 -24.39 -6.17
C THR A 728 -50.48 -23.06 -5.88
N LEU A 729 -50.57 -22.17 -6.88
CA LEU A 729 -51.32 -20.92 -6.82
C LEU A 729 -52.83 -21.12 -7.09
N GLY A 730 -53.23 -22.35 -7.41
CA GLY A 730 -54.59 -22.76 -7.75
C GLY A 730 -54.84 -22.73 -9.26
N GLU A 731 -55.16 -23.90 -9.82
CA GLU A 731 -55.24 -24.14 -11.28
C GLU A 731 -56.15 -23.16 -12.02
N GLU A 732 -57.28 -22.76 -11.43
CA GLU A 732 -58.17 -21.73 -12.00
C GLU A 732 -58.22 -20.46 -11.14
N ALA A 733 -57.90 -20.54 -9.84
CA ALA A 733 -57.93 -19.39 -8.94
C ALA A 733 -56.93 -18.31 -9.38
N PHE A 734 -55.71 -18.69 -9.76
CA PHE A 734 -54.70 -17.74 -10.20
C PHE A 734 -54.97 -17.16 -11.59
N PRO A 735 -55.28 -17.95 -12.65
CA PRO A 735 -55.71 -17.41 -13.94
C PRO A 735 -56.93 -16.49 -13.84
N SER A 736 -57.92 -16.86 -13.04
CA SER A 736 -59.10 -16.01 -12.79
C SER A 736 -58.72 -14.69 -12.10
N LYS A 737 -57.76 -14.70 -11.17
CA LYS A 737 -57.24 -13.48 -10.53
C LYS A 737 -56.53 -12.56 -11.53
N VAL A 738 -55.77 -13.13 -12.48
CA VAL A 738 -55.11 -12.36 -13.55
C VAL A 738 -56.13 -11.71 -14.49
N LEU A 739 -57.17 -12.46 -14.89
CA LEU A 739 -58.27 -11.94 -15.71
C LEU A 739 -59.11 -10.87 -14.98
N GLY A 740 -59.19 -10.97 -13.65
CA GLY A 740 -59.89 -10.03 -12.78
C GLY A 740 -59.11 -8.75 -12.43
N ASN A 741 -57.99 -8.45 -13.09
CA ASN A 741 -57.15 -7.28 -12.80
C ASN A 741 -57.84 -5.97 -13.23
N SER A 742 -58.65 -5.40 -12.33
CA SER A 742 -59.40 -4.15 -12.56
C SER A 742 -58.50 -2.92 -12.67
N LEU A 743 -57.32 -2.92 -12.03
CA LEU A 743 -56.34 -1.84 -12.12
C LEU A 743 -55.86 -1.67 -13.56
N MET A 744 -55.54 -2.79 -14.22
CA MET A 744 -54.91 -2.77 -15.54
C MET A 744 -55.90 -2.89 -16.70
N GLN A 745 -57.18 -3.17 -16.42
CA GLN A 745 -58.26 -3.26 -17.42
C GLN A 745 -58.30 -2.09 -18.43
N PRO A 746 -58.08 -0.81 -18.06
CA PRO A 746 -58.08 0.30 -19.02
C PRO A 746 -56.94 0.26 -20.05
N TYR A 747 -55.93 -0.59 -19.85
CA TYR A 747 -54.71 -0.67 -20.66
C TYR A 747 -54.59 -1.98 -21.45
N GLU A 748 -55.58 -2.89 -21.36
CA GLU A 748 -55.61 -4.18 -22.08
C GLU A 748 -55.74 -4.05 -23.59
#